data_AF-A0AAN0VMV6-F1
#
_entry.id   AF-A0AAN0VMV6-F1
#
_cell.length_a   1.000
_cell.length_b   1.000
_cell.length_c   1.000
_cell.angle_alpha   90.00
_cell.angle_beta   90.00
_cell.angle_gamma   90.00
#
_symmetry.space_group_name_H-M   'P 1'
#
loop_
_entity.id
_entity.type
_entity.pdbx_description
1 polymer ?
#
loop_
_entity_poly.entity_id
_entity_poly.type
_entity_poly.pdbx_seq_one_letter_code
_entity_poly.pdbx_strand_id
1 'polypeptide(L)'
;MAVDYSTRDGVAVITLNNPPVNGLGLSTRLGVMDALDRAAQDPSVTAIVLTGAGRAFSGGADITEFNTPKALQEPTLHTVIRAVEASVKPVVAALHSVVMGGGLELALGAHYRVAAPGAQVALPEVKLGLLPGAGGTQRLPRAVGLETALNMIVSGAPVPSEQLAKSGLFDEMVDGDLLDAAVAFARKVGAQPGPHPRVRDRKIVHENAAGFIQFARNSAKAAAPNFPAPHKCIDAIEAGVLNGFDKGSIAEREGFVALMMTPESRALRHAFFGERAASKIPDVPADTPLREIRRVAVIGAGTMGGGIAMNFVNAGLPVTLLETKQEALDRGLATIRKNYDAQVKKGKLTQEKLDARMALIAPTLSYDDLKDADLIIEAVFEELGVKEQVFRKLDEVAKPGAILASNTSTLDVDKIAAFTKRPQDVVGMHFFSPANVMKLLEVVRGAQTAKDVLATVMAVAKKIRKTAVVSGVCDGFIGNRMIEQYIRQALFMLEEGALPAQVDRAIEKFGFAMGPFRMSDLAGNDIGWAIRKRRYVEKPDLHYSKIADRLCEQGRFGQKTGAGWYDYVPGDRKARPSALVDEMVVAYSQERGIERRRIGDDEIVERLVFALVNEGAKILEEKIASKASDIDMVYLTGYGFPLWRGGPMLYADMVGLYNVERAIRRYAAAPNGDAWQLAPSIAELAKAGRGFNG
;
A
#
# COMPACT_ATOMS: atom_id res chain seq x y z
N MET A 1 -28.27 16.15 -5.44
CA MET A 1 -27.48 16.73 -6.55
C MET A 1 -26.02 16.75 -6.12
N ALA A 2 -25.07 16.63 -7.05
CA ALA A 2 -23.63 16.59 -6.73
C ALA A 2 -23.02 17.99 -6.49
N VAL A 3 -23.80 19.05 -6.75
CA VAL A 3 -23.43 20.45 -6.58
C VAL A 3 -24.65 21.20 -6.05
N ASP A 4 -24.47 22.01 -5.02
CA ASP A 4 -25.48 22.93 -4.49
C ASP A 4 -25.21 24.35 -4.96
N TYR A 5 -26.27 25.11 -5.25
CA TYR A 5 -26.21 26.50 -5.67
C TYR A 5 -27.03 27.39 -4.73
N SER A 6 -26.41 28.45 -4.22
CA SER A 6 -27.11 29.48 -3.45
C SER A 6 -26.57 30.87 -3.79
N THR A 7 -27.26 31.93 -3.37
CA THR A 7 -26.78 33.31 -3.51
C THR A 7 -26.71 33.98 -2.14
N ARG A 8 -25.67 34.79 -1.92
CA ARG A 8 -25.47 35.60 -0.71
C ARG A 8 -24.91 36.95 -1.11
N ASP A 9 -25.60 38.05 -0.79
CA ASP A 9 -25.13 39.42 -1.02
C ASP A 9 -24.57 39.70 -2.44
N GLY A 10 -25.26 39.21 -3.47
CA GLY A 10 -24.82 39.34 -4.86
C GLY A 10 -23.68 38.40 -5.28
N VAL A 11 -23.34 37.40 -4.46
CA VAL A 11 -22.36 36.35 -4.77
C VAL A 11 -23.06 35.01 -4.95
N ALA A 12 -22.83 34.33 -6.06
CA ALA A 12 -23.25 32.95 -6.24
C ALA A 12 -22.29 32.00 -5.53
N VAL A 13 -22.79 31.12 -4.67
CA VAL A 13 -22.01 30.10 -3.96
C VAL A 13 -22.31 28.73 -4.56
N ILE A 14 -21.31 28.18 -5.24
CA ILE A 14 -21.30 26.86 -5.85
C ILE A 14 -20.58 25.91 -4.91
N THR A 15 -21.30 24.95 -4.33
CA THR A 15 -20.75 24.00 -3.35
C THR A 15 -20.70 22.59 -3.93
N LEU A 16 -19.50 22.05 -4.13
CA LEU A 16 -19.30 20.66 -4.52
C LEU A 16 -19.80 19.75 -3.38
N ASN A 17 -20.74 18.85 -3.66
CA ASN A 17 -21.37 17.99 -2.66
C ASN A 17 -21.49 16.55 -3.19
N ASN A 18 -20.33 15.90 -3.32
CA ASN A 18 -20.23 14.50 -3.74
C ASN A 18 -19.38 13.70 -2.73
N PRO A 19 -19.95 13.28 -1.58
CA PRO A 19 -19.22 12.58 -0.54
C PRO A 19 -18.51 11.31 -1.06
N PRO A 20 -17.38 10.90 -0.45
CA PRO A 20 -16.81 11.43 0.79
C PRO A 20 -15.85 12.61 0.60
N VAL A 21 -15.37 12.86 -0.62
CA VAL A 21 -14.28 13.82 -0.90
C VAL A 21 -14.58 14.77 -2.05
N ASN A 22 -15.83 14.94 -2.44
CA ASN A 22 -16.27 15.81 -3.54
C ASN A 22 -15.54 15.46 -4.85
N GLY A 23 -15.61 14.18 -5.23
CA GLY A 23 -14.99 13.67 -6.46
C GLY A 23 -15.57 14.36 -7.70
N LEU A 24 -14.69 14.75 -8.62
CA LEU A 24 -15.03 15.44 -9.87
C LEU A 24 -15.52 14.47 -10.96
N GLY A 25 -16.49 13.64 -10.59
CA GLY A 25 -17.22 12.75 -11.51
C GLY A 25 -18.14 13.54 -12.43
N LEU A 26 -18.72 12.88 -13.43
CA LEU A 26 -19.49 13.54 -14.48
C LEU A 26 -20.63 14.41 -13.93
N SER A 27 -21.36 13.90 -12.92
CA SER A 27 -22.46 14.65 -12.28
C SER A 27 -21.98 15.93 -11.60
N THR A 28 -20.83 15.89 -10.93
CA THR A 28 -20.21 17.07 -10.30
C THR A 28 -19.78 18.06 -11.39
N ARG A 29 -19.14 17.59 -12.47
CA ARG A 29 -18.67 18.45 -13.57
C ARG A 29 -19.83 19.15 -14.28
N LEU A 30 -20.91 18.42 -14.58
CA LEU A 30 -22.15 18.98 -15.12
C LEU A 30 -22.75 20.02 -14.16
N GLY A 31 -22.87 19.68 -12.87
CA GLY A 31 -23.43 20.59 -11.88
C GLY A 31 -22.65 21.89 -11.72
N VAL A 32 -21.32 21.86 -11.87
CA VAL A 32 -20.51 23.09 -11.88
C VAL A 32 -20.79 23.93 -13.13
N MET A 33 -20.88 23.32 -14.31
CA MET A 33 -21.21 24.04 -15.55
C MET A 33 -22.58 24.71 -15.47
N ASP A 34 -23.62 23.96 -15.06
CA ASP A 34 -24.98 24.48 -14.91
C ASP A 34 -25.02 25.66 -13.91
N ALA A 35 -24.27 25.54 -12.81
CA ALA A 35 -24.15 26.58 -11.80
C ALA A 35 -23.40 27.84 -12.31
N LEU A 36 -22.35 27.67 -13.11
CA LEU A 36 -21.64 28.78 -13.75
C LEU A 36 -22.54 29.50 -14.76
N ASP A 37 -23.27 28.77 -15.59
CA ASP A 37 -24.20 29.33 -16.57
C ASP A 37 -25.33 30.12 -15.88
N ARG A 38 -25.89 29.56 -14.80
CA ARG A 38 -26.88 30.25 -13.95
C ARG A 38 -26.31 31.54 -13.36
N ALA A 39 -25.11 31.48 -12.78
CA ALA A 39 -24.47 32.65 -12.20
C ALA A 39 -24.15 33.71 -13.26
N ALA A 40 -23.75 33.31 -14.47
CA ALA A 40 -23.44 34.22 -15.57
C ALA A 40 -24.69 34.98 -16.06
N GLN A 41 -25.83 34.29 -16.18
CA GLN A 41 -27.10 34.86 -16.67
C GLN A 41 -27.80 35.75 -15.64
N ASP A 42 -27.55 35.58 -14.35
CA ASP A 42 -28.20 36.37 -13.29
C ASP A 42 -27.51 37.73 -13.09
N PRO A 43 -28.12 38.87 -13.47
CA PRO A 43 -27.49 40.18 -13.34
C PRO A 43 -27.31 40.64 -11.88
N SER A 44 -28.01 40.01 -10.92
CA SER A 44 -27.85 40.31 -9.49
C SER A 44 -26.56 39.71 -8.90
N VAL A 45 -25.97 38.74 -9.60
CA VAL A 45 -24.69 38.10 -9.23
C VAL A 45 -23.53 38.90 -9.80
N THR A 46 -22.64 39.40 -8.95
CA THR A 46 -21.43 40.14 -9.34
C THR A 46 -20.15 39.33 -9.20
N ALA A 47 -20.18 38.22 -8.46
CA ALA A 47 -19.04 37.33 -8.26
C ALA A 47 -19.50 35.89 -7.91
N ILE A 48 -18.57 34.95 -7.98
CA ILE A 48 -18.83 33.51 -7.73
C ILE A 48 -17.83 33.01 -6.67
N VAL A 49 -18.32 32.27 -5.69
CA VAL A 49 -17.51 31.45 -4.77
C VAL A 49 -17.71 29.98 -5.13
N LEU A 50 -16.60 29.27 -5.33
CA LEU A 50 -16.57 27.82 -5.52
C LEU A 50 -15.98 27.17 -4.26
N THR A 51 -16.71 26.26 -3.61
CA THR A 51 -16.25 25.58 -2.39
C THR A 51 -16.70 24.12 -2.36
N GLY A 52 -16.36 23.37 -1.30
CA GLY A 52 -16.79 21.98 -1.11
C GLY A 52 -17.58 21.80 0.19
N ALA A 53 -18.48 20.83 0.20
CA ALA A 53 -19.20 20.41 1.40
C ALA A 53 -18.38 19.42 2.23
N GLY A 54 -18.64 19.36 3.54
CA GLY A 54 -18.11 18.32 4.41
C GLY A 54 -16.59 18.42 4.62
N ARG A 55 -15.85 17.37 4.25
CA ARG A 55 -14.44 17.19 4.65
C ARG A 55 -13.42 17.45 3.54
N ALA A 56 -13.83 18.07 2.44
CA ALA A 56 -12.94 18.38 1.32
C ALA A 56 -13.45 19.58 0.54
N PHE A 57 -12.55 20.40 0.01
CA PHE A 57 -12.88 21.16 -1.20
C PHE A 57 -13.13 20.16 -2.33
N SER A 58 -12.09 19.40 -2.70
CA SER A 58 -12.19 18.24 -3.59
C SER A 58 -10.93 17.39 -3.50
N GLY A 59 -11.12 16.07 -3.49
CA GLY A 59 -10.06 15.07 -3.59
C GLY A 59 -9.57 14.81 -5.02
N GLY A 60 -10.13 15.51 -6.02
CA GLY A 60 -9.77 15.37 -7.42
C GLY A 60 -10.74 14.54 -8.23
N ALA A 61 -10.24 13.91 -9.30
CA ALA A 61 -11.06 13.10 -10.19
C ALA A 61 -11.76 11.95 -9.44
N ASP A 62 -12.98 11.61 -9.85
CA ASP A 62 -13.70 10.49 -9.26
C ASP A 62 -13.08 9.17 -9.70
N ILE A 63 -12.42 8.51 -8.75
CA ILE A 63 -11.69 7.26 -8.98
C ILE A 63 -12.61 6.11 -9.45
N THR A 64 -13.92 6.18 -9.17
CA THR A 64 -14.87 5.17 -9.65
C THR A 64 -15.14 5.28 -11.16
N GLU A 65 -14.84 6.43 -11.77
CA GLU A 65 -15.05 6.65 -13.21
C GLU A 65 -13.81 6.30 -14.06
N PHE A 66 -12.62 6.13 -13.47
CA PHE A 66 -11.32 6.07 -14.19
C PHE A 66 -11.24 5.07 -15.35
N ASN A 67 -11.92 3.93 -15.24
CA ASN A 67 -11.95 2.87 -16.26
C ASN A 67 -13.31 2.78 -16.95
N THR A 68 -14.08 3.88 -16.97
CA THR A 68 -15.40 3.95 -17.59
C THR A 68 -15.44 5.07 -18.64
N PRO A 69 -16.36 5.01 -19.61
CA PRO A 69 -16.55 6.12 -20.56
C PRO A 69 -16.83 7.47 -19.89
N LYS A 70 -17.39 7.48 -18.68
CA LYS A 70 -17.74 8.71 -17.94
C LYS A 70 -16.53 9.58 -17.60
N ALA A 71 -15.34 9.01 -17.41
CA ALA A 71 -14.13 9.78 -17.11
C ALA A 71 -13.73 10.72 -18.26
N LEU A 72 -14.10 10.38 -19.50
CA LEU A 72 -13.79 11.16 -20.70
C LEU A 72 -15.00 11.93 -21.25
N GLN A 73 -16.18 11.74 -20.67
CA GLN A 73 -17.40 12.39 -21.13
C GLN A 73 -17.40 13.89 -20.79
N GLU A 74 -17.82 14.70 -21.76
CA GLU A 74 -18.00 16.15 -21.58
C GLU A 74 -19.17 16.47 -20.62
N PRO A 75 -19.08 17.56 -19.82
CA PRO A 75 -17.92 18.44 -19.68
C PRO A 75 -16.76 17.74 -18.96
N THR A 76 -15.57 17.71 -19.56
CA THR A 76 -14.36 17.23 -18.91
C THR A 76 -13.85 18.26 -17.90
N LEU A 77 -12.91 17.87 -17.03
CA LEU A 77 -12.30 18.84 -16.11
C LEU A 77 -11.61 20.00 -16.86
N HIS A 78 -11.08 19.76 -18.06
CA HIS A 78 -10.51 20.82 -18.90
C HIS A 78 -11.57 21.84 -19.31
N THR A 79 -12.74 21.36 -19.72
CA THR A 79 -13.89 22.20 -20.11
C THR A 79 -14.37 23.02 -18.93
N VAL A 80 -14.51 22.40 -17.75
CA VAL A 80 -14.89 23.10 -16.52
C VAL A 80 -13.85 24.17 -16.15
N ILE A 81 -12.56 23.84 -16.15
CA ILE A 81 -11.49 24.80 -15.84
C ILE A 81 -11.49 25.97 -16.83
N ARG A 82 -11.68 25.70 -18.13
CA ARG A 82 -11.77 26.76 -19.15
C ARG A 82 -12.98 27.65 -18.91
N ALA A 83 -14.13 27.11 -18.54
CA ALA A 83 -15.33 27.88 -18.22
C ALA A 83 -15.11 28.78 -16.98
N VAL A 84 -14.49 28.24 -15.93
CA VAL A 84 -14.11 29.00 -14.73
C VAL A 84 -13.13 30.14 -15.09
N GLU A 85 -12.09 29.83 -15.85
CA GLU A 85 -11.04 30.78 -16.24
C GLU A 85 -11.52 31.85 -17.24
N ALA A 86 -12.55 31.54 -18.04
CA ALA A 86 -13.16 32.46 -19.00
C ALA A 86 -14.35 33.24 -18.44
N SER A 87 -14.76 32.97 -17.19
CA SER A 87 -15.89 33.65 -16.56
C SER A 87 -15.65 35.15 -16.50
N VAL A 88 -16.62 35.93 -16.97
CA VAL A 88 -16.58 37.40 -16.89
C VAL A 88 -16.74 37.87 -15.44
N LYS A 89 -17.42 37.07 -14.60
CA LYS A 89 -17.56 37.33 -13.17
C LYS A 89 -16.41 36.68 -12.41
N PRO A 90 -15.77 37.35 -11.44
CA PRO A 90 -14.65 36.79 -10.71
C PRO A 90 -15.08 35.53 -9.97
N VAL A 91 -14.21 34.53 -9.99
CA VAL A 91 -14.44 33.23 -9.34
C VAL A 91 -13.39 33.09 -8.24
N VAL A 92 -13.87 32.92 -7.01
CA VAL A 92 -13.06 32.74 -5.81
C VAL A 92 -13.19 31.29 -5.35
N ALA A 93 -12.09 30.54 -5.35
CA ALA A 93 -12.07 29.20 -4.77
C ALA A 93 -11.83 29.30 -3.26
N ALA A 94 -12.78 28.81 -2.45
CA ALA A 94 -12.70 28.76 -1.00
C ALA A 94 -12.26 27.35 -0.55
N LEU A 95 -11.00 27.24 -0.14
CA LEU A 95 -10.25 25.99 0.00
C LEU A 95 -10.10 25.56 1.47
N HIS A 96 -10.54 24.34 1.79
CA HIS A 96 -10.36 23.74 3.11
C HIS A 96 -10.10 22.23 3.03
N SER A 97 -9.58 21.70 4.13
CA SER A 97 -9.43 20.27 4.41
C SER A 97 -8.61 19.49 3.37
N VAL A 98 -9.16 19.16 2.21
CA VAL A 98 -8.50 18.39 1.14
C VAL A 98 -8.65 19.14 -0.19
N VAL A 99 -7.50 19.46 -0.80
CA VAL A 99 -7.39 20.16 -2.08
C VAL A 99 -6.38 19.40 -2.94
N MET A 100 -6.82 18.34 -3.62
CA MET A 100 -5.92 17.39 -4.27
C MET A 100 -6.24 17.15 -5.74
N GLY A 101 -5.19 16.90 -6.52
CA GLY A 101 -5.25 16.53 -7.93
C GLY A 101 -6.13 17.50 -8.73
N GLY A 102 -7.10 16.95 -9.46
CA GLY A 102 -8.10 17.74 -10.20
C GLY A 102 -8.82 18.82 -9.39
N GLY A 103 -8.95 18.68 -8.06
CA GLY A 103 -9.50 19.72 -7.19
C GLY A 103 -8.58 20.93 -7.10
N LEU A 104 -7.27 20.71 -6.94
CA LEU A 104 -6.30 21.79 -7.00
C LEU A 104 -6.21 22.39 -8.41
N GLU A 105 -6.31 21.57 -9.46
CA GLU A 105 -6.35 22.05 -10.85
C GLU A 105 -7.58 22.95 -11.11
N LEU A 106 -8.73 22.59 -10.56
CA LEU A 106 -9.95 23.42 -10.60
C LEU A 106 -9.76 24.75 -9.87
N ALA A 107 -9.18 24.72 -8.67
CA ALA A 107 -8.87 25.93 -7.90
C ALA A 107 -7.84 26.84 -8.59
N LEU A 108 -6.87 26.25 -9.31
CA LEU A 108 -5.90 26.99 -10.11
C LEU A 108 -6.53 27.65 -11.35
N GLY A 109 -7.67 27.12 -11.83
CA GLY A 109 -8.49 27.75 -12.88
C GLY A 109 -9.27 28.97 -12.41
N ALA A 110 -9.58 29.07 -11.11
CA ALA A 110 -10.26 30.22 -10.53
C ALA A 110 -9.41 31.49 -10.60
N HIS A 111 -10.05 32.65 -10.56
CA HIS A 111 -9.36 33.94 -10.56
C HIS A 111 -8.60 34.16 -9.24
N TYR A 112 -9.25 33.83 -8.12
CA TYR A 112 -8.70 34.00 -6.77
C TYR A 112 -8.88 32.73 -5.92
N ARG A 113 -8.06 32.56 -4.88
CA ARG A 113 -8.13 31.45 -3.91
C ARG A 113 -8.00 31.98 -2.49
N VAL A 114 -8.98 31.67 -1.65
CA VAL A 114 -8.97 31.92 -0.20
C VAL A 114 -8.87 30.57 0.51
N ALA A 115 -7.95 30.41 1.46
CA ALA A 115 -7.69 29.12 2.10
C ALA A 115 -7.81 29.17 3.63
N ALA A 116 -8.32 28.08 4.22
CA ALA A 116 -8.24 27.84 5.66
C ALA A 116 -6.95 27.07 6.01
N PRO A 117 -6.37 27.28 7.22
CA PRO A 117 -5.23 26.50 7.70
C PRO A 117 -5.57 25.00 7.81
N GLY A 118 -4.53 24.16 7.80
CA GLY A 118 -4.62 22.71 7.90
C GLY A 118 -5.05 22.00 6.60
N ALA A 119 -5.41 22.73 5.54
CA ALA A 119 -5.79 22.12 4.27
C ALA A 119 -4.61 21.36 3.65
N GLN A 120 -4.84 20.12 3.23
CA GLN A 120 -3.85 19.27 2.58
C GLN A 120 -3.88 19.50 1.07
N VAL A 121 -2.83 20.12 0.54
CA VAL A 121 -2.71 20.55 -0.86
C VAL A 121 -1.75 19.63 -1.59
N ALA A 122 -2.18 19.00 -2.69
CA ALA A 122 -1.32 18.06 -3.42
C ALA A 122 -1.70 17.91 -4.90
N LEU A 123 -0.74 17.45 -5.71
CA LEU A 123 -0.97 16.86 -7.03
C LEU A 123 -0.44 15.41 -7.01
N PRO A 124 -1.23 14.45 -6.47
CA PRO A 124 -0.75 13.10 -6.16
C PRO A 124 -0.81 12.12 -7.35
N GLU A 125 -1.09 12.56 -8.57
CA GLU A 125 -1.26 11.74 -9.77
C GLU A 125 -0.09 10.78 -10.02
N VAL A 126 1.14 11.21 -9.68
CA VAL A 126 2.35 10.38 -9.79
C VAL A 126 2.26 9.09 -8.96
N LYS A 127 1.50 9.07 -7.86
CA LYS A 127 1.24 7.87 -7.04
C LYS A 127 0.38 6.84 -7.75
N LEU A 128 -0.34 7.24 -8.80
CA LEU A 128 -1.12 6.37 -9.68
C LEU A 128 -0.39 6.10 -11.01
N GLY A 129 0.88 6.49 -11.13
CA GLY A 129 1.64 6.36 -12.37
C GLY A 129 1.16 7.32 -13.45
N LEU A 130 0.58 8.45 -13.06
CA LEU A 130 0.07 9.50 -13.93
C LEU A 130 0.80 10.82 -13.67
N LEU A 131 0.36 11.88 -14.34
CA LEU A 131 0.75 13.26 -14.05
C LEU A 131 -0.52 14.12 -13.93
N PRO A 132 -0.44 15.32 -13.36
CA PRO A 132 -1.58 16.26 -13.30
C PRO A 132 -1.98 16.63 -14.73
N GLY A 133 -3.20 16.29 -15.11
CA GLY A 133 -3.60 16.21 -16.51
C GLY A 133 -4.60 17.25 -16.96
N ALA A 134 -4.92 18.26 -16.14
CA ALA A 134 -5.88 19.34 -16.44
C ALA A 134 -5.29 20.74 -16.21
N GLY A 135 -3.99 20.88 -16.47
CA GLY A 135 -3.19 22.10 -16.40
C GLY A 135 -2.40 22.27 -15.10
N GLY A 136 -2.40 21.29 -14.20
CA GLY A 136 -1.66 21.34 -12.94
C GLY A 136 -0.16 21.51 -13.13
N THR A 137 0.45 20.83 -14.11
CA THR A 137 1.89 20.97 -14.40
C THR A 137 2.24 22.34 -14.97
N GLN A 138 1.25 23.08 -15.46
CA GLN A 138 1.42 24.40 -16.07
C GLN A 138 1.07 25.53 -15.09
N ARG A 139 -0.01 25.40 -14.33
CA ARG A 139 -0.48 26.44 -13.40
C ARG A 139 0.25 26.41 -12.06
N LEU A 140 0.61 25.23 -11.53
CA LEU A 140 1.25 25.16 -10.23
C LEU A 140 2.64 25.86 -10.21
N PRO A 141 3.55 25.65 -11.19
CA PRO A 141 4.82 26.38 -11.22
C PRO A 141 4.68 27.91 -11.31
N ARG A 142 3.58 28.39 -11.89
CA ARG A 142 3.22 29.82 -11.98
C ARG A 142 2.63 30.37 -10.67
N ALA A 143 2.13 29.50 -9.81
CA ALA A 143 1.54 29.85 -8.53
C ALA A 143 2.55 29.77 -7.38
N VAL A 144 3.36 28.71 -7.33
CA VAL A 144 4.27 28.46 -6.19
C VAL A 144 5.76 28.56 -6.54
N GLY A 145 6.11 28.81 -7.80
CA GLY A 145 7.49 28.76 -8.28
C GLY A 145 7.90 27.36 -8.76
N LEU A 146 8.97 27.30 -9.56
CA LEU A 146 9.40 26.07 -10.25
C LEU A 146 9.79 24.96 -9.28
N GLU A 147 10.62 25.27 -8.27
CA GLU A 147 11.15 24.25 -7.36
C GLU A 147 10.07 23.58 -6.51
N THR A 148 9.22 24.40 -5.87
CA THR A 148 8.11 23.92 -5.04
C THR A 148 7.12 23.10 -5.88
N ALA A 149 6.76 23.57 -7.08
CA ALA A 149 5.84 22.85 -7.94
C ALA A 149 6.41 21.51 -8.41
N LEU A 150 7.69 21.48 -8.84
CA LEU A 150 8.34 20.25 -9.27
C LEU A 150 8.37 19.24 -8.12
N ASN A 151 8.75 19.66 -6.91
CA ASN A 151 8.76 18.78 -5.75
C ASN A 151 7.35 18.25 -5.42
N MET A 152 6.33 19.12 -5.42
CA MET A 152 4.94 18.70 -5.16
C MET A 152 4.43 17.70 -6.19
N ILE A 153 4.70 17.91 -7.48
CA ILE A 153 4.21 17.06 -8.57
C ILE A 153 4.97 15.72 -8.62
N VAL A 154 6.31 15.76 -8.59
CA VAL A 154 7.14 14.55 -8.72
C VAL A 154 7.06 13.67 -7.49
N SER A 155 6.93 14.27 -6.30
CA SER A 155 6.74 13.49 -5.06
C SER A 155 5.29 13.08 -4.86
N GLY A 156 4.31 13.84 -5.36
CA GLY A 156 2.89 13.68 -5.06
C GLY A 156 2.54 13.84 -3.58
N ALA A 157 3.44 14.41 -2.77
CA ALA A 157 3.26 14.54 -1.33
C ALA A 157 2.31 15.70 -0.98
N PRO A 158 1.43 15.53 0.02
CA PRO A 158 0.60 16.63 0.50
C PRO A 158 1.44 17.66 1.27
N VAL A 159 1.12 18.93 1.06
CA VAL A 159 1.70 20.07 1.76
C VAL A 159 0.58 20.78 2.53
N PRO A 160 0.73 21.02 3.85
CA PRO A 160 -0.19 21.87 4.59
C PRO A 160 -0.24 23.28 4.00
N SER A 161 -1.43 23.85 3.86
CA SER A 161 -1.67 25.16 3.25
C SER A 161 -0.76 26.27 3.78
N GLU A 162 -0.46 26.27 5.07
CA GLU A 162 0.35 27.27 5.78
C GLU A 162 1.78 27.33 5.25
N GLN A 163 2.32 26.21 4.77
CA GLN A 163 3.64 26.18 4.14
C GLN A 163 3.65 26.83 2.75
N LEU A 164 2.47 26.99 2.14
CA LEU A 164 2.28 27.63 0.84
C LEU A 164 1.75 29.06 0.97
N ALA A 165 1.49 29.55 2.19
CA ALA A 165 0.87 30.87 2.43
C ALA A 165 1.69 32.05 1.89
N LYS A 166 3.03 31.91 1.83
CA LYS A 166 3.94 32.93 1.29
C LYS A 166 4.16 32.83 -0.22
N SER A 167 3.55 31.84 -0.87
CA SER A 167 3.60 31.68 -2.32
C SER A 167 2.48 32.49 -3.00
N GLY A 168 2.46 32.52 -4.32
CA GLY A 168 1.36 33.12 -5.09
C GLY A 168 0.14 32.20 -5.24
N LEU A 169 0.06 31.07 -4.52
CA LEU A 169 -1.05 30.12 -4.63
C LEU A 169 -2.33 30.66 -3.99
N PHE A 170 -2.25 31.27 -2.81
CA PHE A 170 -3.40 31.80 -2.10
C PHE A 170 -3.36 33.33 -2.12
N ASP A 171 -4.52 33.93 -2.40
CA ASP A 171 -4.70 35.36 -2.36
C ASP A 171 -4.97 35.83 -0.91
N GLU A 172 -5.61 34.97 -0.10
CA GLU A 172 -5.82 35.20 1.33
C GLU A 172 -5.85 33.87 2.11
N MET A 173 -5.39 33.89 3.36
CA MET A 173 -5.52 32.79 4.31
C MET A 173 -6.26 33.26 5.56
N VAL A 174 -7.23 32.48 6.05
CA VAL A 174 -8.17 32.91 7.09
C VAL A 174 -8.33 31.87 8.20
N ASP A 175 -8.26 32.33 9.46
CA ASP A 175 -8.39 31.49 10.66
C ASP A 175 -9.84 31.38 11.19
N GLY A 176 -10.84 31.84 10.42
CA GLY A 176 -12.26 31.93 10.80
C GLY A 176 -13.22 31.19 9.87
N ASP A 177 -14.47 31.68 9.75
CA ASP A 177 -15.43 31.13 8.79
C ASP A 177 -14.94 31.39 7.35
N LEU A 178 -14.49 30.32 6.70
CA LEU A 178 -13.92 30.37 5.37
C LEU A 178 -14.92 30.85 4.32
N LEU A 179 -16.20 30.44 4.43
CA LEU A 179 -17.19 30.78 3.43
C LEU A 179 -17.54 32.26 3.50
N ASP A 180 -17.74 32.78 4.71
CA ASP A 180 -18.03 34.20 4.90
C ASP A 180 -16.86 35.07 4.45
N ALA A 181 -15.63 34.67 4.77
CA ALA A 181 -14.43 35.36 4.28
C ALA A 181 -14.32 35.33 2.74
N ALA A 182 -14.58 34.17 2.12
CA ALA A 182 -14.55 34.05 0.66
C ALA A 182 -15.65 34.86 -0.02
N VAL A 183 -16.85 34.94 0.57
CA VAL A 183 -17.95 35.79 0.07
C VAL A 183 -17.58 37.27 0.19
N ALA A 184 -17.01 37.69 1.33
CA ALA A 184 -16.53 39.06 1.50
C ALA A 184 -15.43 39.42 0.47
N PHE A 185 -14.48 38.51 0.25
CA PHE A 185 -13.45 38.66 -0.77
C PHE A 185 -14.07 38.75 -2.18
N ALA A 186 -15.01 37.86 -2.51
CA ALA A 186 -15.71 37.83 -3.79
C ALA A 186 -16.45 39.14 -4.08
N ARG A 187 -17.13 39.72 -3.08
CA ARG A 187 -17.79 41.04 -3.21
C ARG A 187 -16.77 42.14 -3.50
N LYS A 188 -15.64 42.15 -2.77
CA LYS A 188 -14.58 43.14 -2.96
C LYS A 188 -14.01 43.10 -4.38
N VAL A 189 -13.74 41.91 -4.93
CA VAL A 189 -13.18 41.79 -6.29
C VAL A 189 -14.25 41.94 -7.37
N GLY A 190 -15.51 41.56 -7.14
CA GLY A 190 -16.62 41.78 -8.07
C GLY A 190 -16.97 43.25 -8.29
N ALA A 191 -16.60 44.12 -7.35
CA ALA A 191 -16.72 45.57 -7.51
C ALA A 191 -15.57 46.21 -8.32
N GLN A 192 -14.50 45.45 -8.63
CA GLN A 192 -13.34 45.97 -9.37
C GLN A 192 -13.62 45.94 -10.88
N PRO A 193 -13.36 47.03 -11.60
CA PRO A 193 -13.48 47.04 -13.06
C PRO A 193 -12.29 46.34 -13.72
N GLY A 194 -12.52 45.80 -14.92
CA GLY A 194 -11.47 45.23 -15.77
C GLY A 194 -11.30 43.72 -15.63
N PRO A 195 -10.31 43.13 -16.32
CA PRO A 195 -10.11 41.69 -16.32
C PRO A 195 -9.54 41.21 -14.98
N HIS A 196 -10.00 40.04 -14.54
CA HIS A 196 -9.47 39.37 -13.35
C HIS A 196 -8.20 38.57 -13.65
N PRO A 197 -7.31 38.37 -12.66
CA PRO A 197 -6.05 37.67 -12.87
C PRO A 197 -6.29 36.20 -13.23
N ARG A 198 -5.52 35.68 -14.18
CA ARG A 198 -5.51 34.26 -14.54
C ARG A 198 -4.13 33.69 -14.29
N VAL A 199 -4.05 32.53 -13.63
CA VAL A 199 -2.77 31.91 -13.28
C VAL A 199 -1.93 31.62 -14.54
N ARG A 200 -2.56 31.27 -15.67
CA ARG A 200 -1.88 31.00 -16.94
C ARG A 200 -1.07 32.17 -17.49
N ASP A 201 -1.46 33.41 -17.17
CA ASP A 201 -0.82 34.64 -17.66
C ASP A 201 0.43 35.00 -16.83
N ARG A 202 0.61 34.36 -15.67
CA ARG A 202 1.82 34.53 -14.85
C ARG A 202 3.02 33.84 -15.50
N LYS A 203 4.21 34.40 -15.34
CA LYS A 203 5.47 33.81 -15.82
C LYS A 203 6.06 32.86 -14.80
N ILE A 204 6.71 31.79 -15.26
CA ILE A 204 7.59 30.98 -14.42
C ILE A 204 8.95 31.68 -14.40
N VAL A 205 9.36 32.20 -13.25
CA VAL A 205 10.64 32.90 -13.08
C VAL A 205 11.56 32.04 -12.23
N HIS A 206 12.76 31.73 -12.74
CA HIS A 206 13.78 30.98 -12.03
C HIS A 206 15.16 31.28 -12.64
N GLU A 207 16.17 31.56 -11.81
CA GLU A 207 17.50 32.03 -12.26
C GLU A 207 18.22 31.03 -13.17
N ASN A 208 18.13 29.73 -12.84
CA ASN A 208 18.74 28.64 -13.64
C ASN A 208 17.78 27.46 -13.83
N ALA A 209 16.68 27.69 -14.54
CA ALA A 209 15.63 26.67 -14.70
C ALA A 209 16.15 25.36 -15.33
N ALA A 210 16.99 25.48 -16.37
CA ALA A 210 17.55 24.33 -17.07
C ALA A 210 18.43 23.46 -16.15
N GLY A 211 19.33 24.09 -15.36
CA GLY A 211 20.17 23.37 -14.41
C GLY A 211 19.36 22.66 -13.32
N PHE A 212 18.34 23.32 -12.77
CA PHE A 212 17.48 22.73 -11.76
C PHE A 212 16.65 21.54 -12.30
N ILE A 213 16.06 21.68 -13.50
CA ILE A 213 15.31 20.61 -14.15
C ILE A 213 16.21 19.41 -14.44
N GLN A 214 17.43 19.63 -14.91
CA GLN A 214 18.39 18.55 -15.15
C GLN A 214 18.78 17.82 -13.85
N PHE A 215 18.96 18.57 -12.75
CA PHE A 215 19.20 17.98 -11.43
C PHE A 215 18.01 17.13 -10.96
N ALA A 216 16.79 17.64 -11.12
CA ALA A 216 15.57 16.89 -10.80
C ALA A 216 15.44 15.61 -11.63
N ARG A 217 15.76 15.67 -12.93
CA ARG A 217 15.74 14.52 -13.84
C ARG A 217 16.72 13.42 -13.40
N ASN A 218 17.94 13.80 -13.02
CA ASN A 218 18.95 12.88 -12.51
C ASN A 218 18.50 12.23 -11.18
N SER A 219 17.91 13.04 -10.29
CA SER A 219 17.38 12.57 -9.00
C SER A 219 16.22 11.59 -9.18
N ALA A 220 15.28 11.88 -10.08
CA ALA A 220 14.17 10.99 -10.41
C ALA A 220 14.67 9.66 -11.01
N LYS A 221 15.69 9.71 -11.88
CA LYS A 221 16.28 8.50 -12.50
C LYS A 221 16.90 7.57 -11.47
N ALA A 222 17.55 8.14 -10.46
CA ALA A 222 18.13 7.36 -9.37
C ALA A 222 17.07 6.81 -8.40
N ALA A 223 16.04 7.60 -8.09
CA ALA A 223 15.05 7.26 -7.08
C ALA A 223 13.91 6.35 -7.58
N ALA A 224 13.54 6.44 -8.85
CA ALA A 224 12.37 5.78 -9.41
C ALA A 224 12.61 5.21 -10.83
N PRO A 225 13.67 4.41 -11.06
CA PRO A 225 14.08 3.97 -12.41
C PRO A 225 13.03 3.15 -13.16
N ASN A 226 12.12 2.48 -12.43
CA ASN A 226 11.08 1.63 -13.00
C ASN A 226 9.73 2.34 -13.16
N PHE A 227 9.64 3.63 -12.85
CA PHE A 227 8.39 4.39 -12.95
C PHE A 227 8.54 5.52 -13.98
N PRO A 228 7.80 5.48 -15.09
CA PRO A 228 7.90 6.53 -16.12
C PRO A 228 7.27 7.86 -15.70
N ALA A 229 6.30 7.83 -14.78
CA ALA A 229 5.51 9.01 -14.40
C ALA A 229 6.32 10.18 -13.81
N PRO A 230 7.24 9.97 -12.84
CA PRO A 230 8.13 11.04 -12.36
C PRO A 230 8.88 11.77 -13.48
N HIS A 231 9.38 11.04 -14.48
CA HIS A 231 10.08 11.62 -15.61
C HIS A 231 9.15 12.44 -16.51
N LYS A 232 7.97 11.91 -16.80
CA LYS A 232 6.97 12.61 -17.60
C LYS A 232 6.38 13.83 -16.90
N CYS A 233 6.30 13.84 -15.57
CA CYS A 233 5.98 15.03 -14.78
C CYS A 233 7.01 16.15 -15.03
N ILE A 234 8.30 15.81 -15.02
CA ILE A 234 9.39 16.77 -15.28
C ILE A 234 9.33 17.26 -16.73
N ASP A 235 9.13 16.35 -17.70
CA ASP A 235 8.98 16.70 -19.13
C ASP A 235 7.83 17.71 -19.35
N ALA A 236 6.67 17.49 -18.72
CA ALA A 236 5.51 18.37 -18.85
C ALA A 236 5.76 19.78 -18.29
N ILE A 237 6.43 19.87 -17.13
CA ILE A 237 6.81 21.16 -16.53
C ILE A 237 7.85 21.86 -17.41
N GLU A 238 8.87 21.14 -17.88
CA GLU A 238 9.93 21.68 -18.76
C GLU A 238 9.34 22.24 -20.06
N ALA A 239 8.38 21.55 -20.68
CA ALA A 239 7.69 22.05 -21.85
C ALA A 239 7.00 23.41 -21.60
N GLY A 240 6.41 23.59 -20.42
CA GLY A 240 5.79 24.85 -20.00
C GLY A 240 6.79 25.97 -19.75
N VAL A 241 7.98 25.64 -19.23
CA VAL A 241 9.09 26.58 -19.02
C VAL A 241 9.67 27.06 -20.35
N LEU A 242 9.91 26.14 -21.29
CA LEU A 242 10.57 26.46 -22.57
C LEU A 242 9.62 27.10 -23.58
N ASN A 243 8.36 26.66 -23.61
CA ASN A 243 7.47 26.92 -24.74
C ASN A 243 6.20 27.69 -24.37
N GLY A 244 6.01 28.04 -23.11
CA GLY A 244 4.84 28.75 -22.61
C GLY A 244 3.63 27.83 -22.33
N PHE A 245 2.54 28.44 -21.86
CA PHE A 245 1.40 27.73 -21.27
C PHE A 245 0.70 26.78 -22.25
N ASP A 246 0.39 27.23 -23.47
CA ASP A 246 -0.42 26.46 -24.41
C ASP A 246 0.33 25.21 -24.92
N LYS A 247 1.60 25.38 -25.31
CA LYS A 247 2.46 24.26 -25.72
C LYS A 247 2.75 23.31 -24.55
N GLY A 248 2.97 23.84 -23.35
CA GLY A 248 3.11 23.03 -22.14
C GLY A 248 1.85 22.21 -21.83
N SER A 249 0.66 22.80 -21.99
CA SER A 249 -0.62 22.10 -21.76
C SER A 249 -0.86 20.97 -22.77
N ILE A 250 -0.41 21.12 -24.02
CA ILE A 250 -0.44 20.04 -25.02
C ILE A 250 0.49 18.90 -24.58
N ALA A 251 1.73 19.21 -24.21
CA ALA A 251 2.70 18.21 -23.74
C ALA A 251 2.24 17.49 -22.46
N GLU A 252 1.60 18.21 -21.54
CA GLU A 252 0.96 17.64 -20.36
C GLU A 252 -0.10 16.61 -20.78
N ARG A 253 -1.01 16.98 -21.68
CA ARG A 253 -2.09 16.08 -22.10
C ARG A 253 -1.56 14.84 -22.81
N GLU A 254 -0.59 14.99 -23.71
CA GLU A 254 0.07 13.88 -24.39
C GLU A 254 0.76 12.95 -23.39
N GLY A 255 1.50 13.51 -22.43
CA GLY A 255 2.14 12.77 -21.36
C GLY A 255 1.14 12.01 -20.48
N PHE A 256 0.03 12.64 -20.12
CA PHE A 256 -1.03 12.01 -19.34
C PHE A 256 -1.65 10.80 -20.05
N VAL A 257 -2.02 10.96 -21.33
CA VAL A 257 -2.61 9.89 -22.14
C VAL A 257 -1.61 8.74 -22.33
N ALA A 258 -0.35 9.05 -22.60
CA ALA A 258 0.69 8.03 -22.73
C ALA A 258 0.87 7.23 -21.42
N LEU A 259 0.93 7.92 -20.28
CA LEU A 259 1.06 7.28 -18.96
C LEU A 259 -0.13 6.40 -18.60
N MET A 260 -1.35 6.80 -18.95
CA MET A 260 -2.56 6.02 -18.66
C MET A 260 -2.54 4.61 -19.25
N MET A 261 -1.84 4.45 -20.37
CA MET A 261 -1.73 3.19 -21.10
C MET A 261 -0.56 2.31 -20.65
N THR A 262 0.29 2.77 -19.73
CA THR A 262 1.45 1.98 -19.30
C THR A 262 1.07 0.90 -18.27
N PRO A 263 1.78 -0.24 -18.25
CA PRO A 263 1.54 -1.28 -17.26
C PRO A 263 1.77 -0.79 -15.82
N GLU A 264 2.69 0.15 -15.59
CA GLU A 264 2.98 0.69 -14.26
C GLU A 264 1.83 1.54 -13.73
N SER A 265 1.17 2.33 -14.59
CA SER A 265 -0.06 3.06 -14.20
C SER A 265 -1.20 2.10 -13.88
N ARG A 266 -1.37 1.04 -14.67
CA ARG A 266 -2.34 -0.03 -14.35
C ARG A 266 -2.03 -0.68 -13.01
N ALA A 267 -0.76 -0.99 -12.74
CA ALA A 267 -0.29 -1.57 -11.48
C ALA A 267 -0.50 -0.66 -10.27
N LEU A 268 -0.14 0.62 -10.36
CA LEU A 268 -0.29 1.57 -9.27
C LEU A 268 -1.76 1.87 -8.96
N ARG A 269 -2.61 1.99 -10.00
CA ARG A 269 -4.07 2.08 -9.83
C ARG A 269 -4.61 0.82 -9.17
N HIS A 270 -4.22 -0.37 -9.64
CA HIS A 270 -4.63 -1.64 -9.05
C HIS A 270 -4.27 -1.71 -7.56
N ALA A 271 -3.02 -1.41 -7.18
CA ALA A 271 -2.59 -1.43 -5.78
C ALA A 271 -3.38 -0.43 -4.91
N PHE A 272 -3.66 0.78 -5.43
CA PHE A 272 -4.42 1.80 -4.72
C PHE A 272 -5.88 1.40 -4.47
N PHE A 273 -6.52 0.72 -5.44
CA PHE A 273 -7.86 0.18 -5.27
C PHE A 273 -7.86 -1.09 -4.42
N GLY A 274 -6.88 -1.97 -4.61
CA GLY A 274 -6.68 -3.19 -3.84
C GLY A 274 -6.56 -2.91 -2.35
N GLU A 275 -5.77 -1.91 -1.95
CA GLU A 275 -5.63 -1.52 -0.54
C GLU A 275 -6.97 -1.12 0.09
N ARG A 276 -7.83 -0.42 -0.66
CA ARG A 276 -9.18 -0.05 -0.18
C ARG A 276 -10.13 -1.23 -0.19
N ALA A 277 -10.07 -2.06 -1.23
CA ALA A 277 -10.91 -3.23 -1.40
C ALA A 277 -10.61 -4.31 -0.34
N ALA A 278 -9.36 -4.40 0.12
CA ALA A 278 -8.95 -5.32 1.19
C ALA A 278 -9.72 -5.08 2.50
N SER A 279 -10.16 -3.84 2.76
CA SER A 279 -11.01 -3.50 3.91
C SER A 279 -12.47 -3.95 3.79
N LYS A 280 -12.89 -4.42 2.61
CA LYS A 280 -14.26 -4.83 2.31
C LYS A 280 -14.38 -6.34 2.34
N ILE A 281 -15.17 -6.84 3.28
CA ILE A 281 -15.50 -8.25 3.45
C ILE A 281 -16.94 -8.43 2.96
N PRO A 282 -17.22 -9.33 1.98
CA PRO A 282 -18.52 -9.39 1.30
C PRO A 282 -19.74 -9.52 2.22
N ASP A 283 -19.62 -10.25 3.33
CA ASP A 283 -20.71 -10.51 4.27
C ASP A 283 -20.62 -9.70 5.58
N VAL A 284 -19.72 -8.71 5.67
CA VAL A 284 -19.61 -7.79 6.81
C VAL A 284 -20.00 -6.37 6.36
N PRO A 285 -21.24 -5.93 6.63
CA PRO A 285 -21.71 -4.59 6.27
C PRO A 285 -20.82 -3.48 6.85
N ALA A 286 -20.74 -2.34 6.15
CA ALA A 286 -19.88 -1.23 6.55
C ALA A 286 -20.33 -0.52 7.85
N ASP A 287 -21.59 -0.70 8.24
CA ASP A 287 -22.23 -0.22 9.47
C ASP A 287 -22.19 -1.25 10.62
N THR A 288 -21.49 -2.37 10.44
CA THR A 288 -21.29 -3.37 11.51
C THR A 288 -20.68 -2.66 12.74
N PRO A 289 -21.29 -2.80 13.94
CA PRO A 289 -20.80 -2.14 15.14
C PRO A 289 -19.40 -2.63 15.51
N LEU A 290 -18.56 -1.71 15.97
CA LEU A 290 -17.20 -2.00 16.38
C LEU A 290 -17.14 -2.12 17.91
N ARG A 291 -16.33 -3.06 18.41
CA ARG A 291 -15.91 -3.06 19.82
C ARG A 291 -14.86 -1.98 20.02
N GLU A 292 -14.94 -1.30 21.16
CA GLU A 292 -13.97 -0.26 21.46
C GLU A 292 -12.65 -0.86 21.99
N ILE A 293 -11.53 -0.52 21.35
CA ILE A 293 -10.20 -0.98 21.76
C ILE A 293 -9.43 0.17 22.41
N ARG A 294 -9.34 0.14 23.74
CA ARG A 294 -8.61 1.10 24.58
C ARG A 294 -7.32 0.51 25.16
N ARG A 295 -7.31 -0.79 25.50
CA ARG A 295 -6.19 -1.51 26.11
C ARG A 295 -5.87 -2.77 25.33
N VAL A 296 -4.60 -2.97 25.04
CA VAL A 296 -4.11 -4.15 24.32
C VAL A 296 -3.19 -4.93 25.23
N ALA A 297 -3.19 -6.25 25.12
CA ALA A 297 -2.17 -7.10 25.69
C ALA A 297 -1.46 -7.92 24.61
N VAL A 298 -0.17 -8.18 24.82
CA VAL A 298 0.64 -9.03 23.95
C VAL A 298 1.32 -10.08 24.82
N ILE A 299 1.24 -11.35 24.41
CA ILE A 299 1.86 -12.47 25.11
C ILE A 299 3.06 -12.93 24.32
N GLY A 300 4.23 -12.91 24.96
CA GLY A 300 5.51 -13.18 24.34
C GLY A 300 6.29 -11.86 24.12
N ALA A 301 7.44 -11.72 24.76
CA ALA A 301 8.31 -10.54 24.64
C ALA A 301 9.43 -10.72 23.60
N GLY A 302 9.34 -11.76 22.76
CA GLY A 302 10.29 -12.03 21.67
C GLY A 302 10.20 -11.05 20.50
N THR A 303 10.87 -11.37 19.39
CA THR A 303 10.95 -10.51 18.20
C THR A 303 9.58 -10.09 17.67
N MET A 304 8.63 -11.04 17.57
CA MET A 304 7.28 -10.76 17.08
C MET A 304 6.49 -9.93 18.08
N GLY A 305 6.35 -10.39 19.33
CA GLY A 305 5.55 -9.68 20.32
C GLY A 305 6.04 -8.27 20.63
N GLY A 306 7.37 -8.05 20.70
CA GLY A 306 7.92 -6.70 20.84
C GLY A 306 7.60 -5.80 19.63
N GLY A 307 7.70 -6.32 18.41
CA GLY A 307 7.31 -5.59 17.20
C GLY A 307 5.81 -5.31 17.13
N ILE A 308 4.96 -6.24 17.57
CA ILE A 308 3.51 -6.08 17.66
C ILE A 308 3.18 -4.98 18.66
N ALA A 309 3.72 -5.04 19.89
CA ALA A 309 3.52 -4.01 20.92
C ALA A 309 3.87 -2.60 20.41
N MET A 310 4.98 -2.46 19.68
CA MET A 310 5.39 -1.19 19.07
C MET A 310 4.32 -0.59 18.14
N ASN A 311 3.55 -1.40 17.39
CA ASN A 311 2.49 -0.89 16.51
C ASN A 311 1.39 -0.16 17.29
N PHE A 312 1.00 -0.72 18.44
CA PHE A 312 -0.07 -0.18 19.27
C PHE A 312 0.35 1.07 20.03
N VAL A 313 1.52 1.07 20.69
CA VAL A 313 2.00 2.26 21.41
C VAL A 313 2.36 3.41 20.47
N ASN A 314 2.77 3.12 19.22
CA ASN A 314 2.94 4.15 18.19
C ASN A 314 1.62 4.85 17.82
N ALA A 315 0.49 4.15 17.98
CA ALA A 315 -0.86 4.66 17.78
C ALA A 315 -1.49 5.22 19.07
N GLY A 316 -0.71 5.33 20.16
CA GLY A 316 -1.16 5.86 21.45
C GLY A 316 -2.01 4.89 22.27
N LEU A 317 -1.98 3.59 21.96
CA LEU A 317 -2.70 2.57 22.73
C LEU A 317 -1.77 1.94 23.78
N PRO A 318 -2.15 1.90 25.08
CA PRO A 318 -1.39 1.22 26.11
C PRO A 318 -1.36 -0.29 25.86
N VAL A 319 -0.19 -0.90 26.11
CA VAL A 319 0.07 -2.32 25.93
C VAL A 319 0.56 -2.94 27.24
N THR A 320 -0.10 -4.02 27.68
CA THR A 320 0.45 -4.90 28.70
C THR A 320 1.24 -6.02 28.03
N LEU A 321 2.53 -6.16 28.34
CA LEU A 321 3.42 -7.15 27.73
C LEU A 321 3.70 -8.27 28.73
N LEU A 322 3.13 -9.45 28.45
CA LEU A 322 3.29 -10.63 29.30
C LEU A 322 4.42 -11.52 28.80
N GLU A 323 5.23 -12.01 29.73
CA GLU A 323 6.20 -13.07 29.49
C GLU A 323 6.28 -14.02 30.70
N THR A 324 6.86 -15.20 30.51
CA THR A 324 6.97 -16.23 31.55
C THR A 324 8.14 -16.01 32.53
N LYS A 325 9.21 -15.35 32.08
CA LYS A 325 10.44 -15.12 32.86
C LYS A 325 10.90 -13.68 32.75
N GLN A 326 11.37 -13.12 33.88
CA GLN A 326 11.81 -11.73 33.96
C GLN A 326 12.95 -11.44 32.96
N GLU A 327 13.90 -12.35 32.79
CA GLU A 327 15.05 -12.14 31.90
C GLU A 327 14.64 -12.08 30.42
N ALA A 328 13.57 -12.78 30.03
CA ALA A 328 13.03 -12.72 28.68
C ALA A 328 12.24 -11.41 28.47
N LEU A 329 11.49 -10.98 29.48
CA LEU A 329 10.76 -9.73 29.49
C LEU A 329 11.69 -8.52 29.35
N ASP A 330 12.73 -8.46 30.18
CA ASP A 330 13.73 -7.38 30.17
C ASP A 330 14.45 -7.28 28.82
N ARG A 331 14.79 -8.43 28.23
CA ARG A 331 15.41 -8.50 26.89
C ARG A 331 14.46 -7.99 25.81
N GLY A 332 13.18 -8.32 25.88
CA GLY A 332 12.15 -7.80 24.99
C GLY A 332 12.04 -6.29 25.06
N LEU A 333 11.89 -5.74 26.28
CA LEU A 333 11.84 -4.30 26.54
C LEU A 333 13.10 -3.58 26.03
N ALA A 334 14.29 -4.13 26.28
CA ALA A 334 15.54 -3.58 25.79
C ALA A 334 15.60 -3.56 24.26
N THR A 335 15.06 -4.59 23.59
CA THR A 335 14.98 -4.66 22.13
C THR A 335 14.03 -3.60 21.56
N ILE A 336 12.86 -3.42 22.19
CA ILE A 336 11.90 -2.37 21.81
C ILE A 336 12.56 -0.99 21.94
N ARG A 337 13.21 -0.70 23.07
CA ARG A 337 13.90 0.58 23.30
C ARG A 337 15.00 0.82 22.27
N LYS A 338 15.84 -0.18 22.02
CA LYS A 338 16.92 -0.11 21.01
C LYS A 338 16.38 0.23 19.61
N ASN A 339 15.22 -0.30 19.24
CA ASN A 339 14.57 0.03 17.97
C ASN A 339 14.12 1.50 17.90
N TYR A 340 13.63 2.07 19.00
CA TYR A 340 13.31 3.50 19.06
C TYR A 340 14.55 4.39 19.10
N ASP A 341 15.58 4.02 19.87
CA ASP A 341 16.85 4.75 19.91
C ASP A 341 17.46 4.88 18.50
N ALA A 342 17.35 3.83 17.69
CA ALA A 342 17.79 3.84 16.29
C ALA A 342 16.99 4.83 15.42
N GLN A 343 15.73 5.12 15.74
CA GLN A 343 14.93 6.14 15.07
C GLN A 343 15.27 7.56 15.54
N VAL A 344 15.54 7.73 16.84
CA VAL A 344 16.00 8.99 17.42
C VAL A 344 17.33 9.41 16.81
N LYS A 345 18.30 8.49 16.76
CA LYS A 345 19.61 8.71 16.09
C LYS A 345 19.50 9.09 14.61
N LYS A 346 18.40 8.72 13.95
CA LYS A 346 18.10 9.04 12.54
C LYS A 346 17.23 10.30 12.38
N GLY A 347 16.93 11.02 13.46
CA GLY A 347 16.07 12.21 13.45
C GLY A 347 14.60 11.92 13.10
N LYS A 348 14.15 10.66 13.16
CA LYS A 348 12.77 10.26 12.84
C LYS A 348 11.82 10.28 14.03
N LEU A 349 12.36 10.41 15.24
CA LEU A 349 11.64 10.42 16.50
C LEU A 349 12.39 11.34 17.49
N THR A 350 11.66 12.07 18.33
CA THR A 350 12.29 12.83 19.42
C THR A 350 12.44 11.96 20.67
N GLN A 351 13.32 12.35 21.59
CA GLN A 351 13.50 11.62 22.84
C GLN A 351 12.21 11.61 23.67
N GLU A 352 11.48 12.73 23.74
CA GLU A 352 10.23 12.79 24.51
C GLU A 352 9.16 11.83 23.95
N LYS A 353 9.08 11.70 22.62
CA LYS A 353 8.16 10.74 21.99
C LYS A 353 8.56 9.29 22.21
N LEU A 354 9.86 9.00 22.33
CA LEU A 354 10.34 7.67 22.72
C LEU A 354 9.88 7.36 24.13
N ASP A 355 10.19 8.24 25.09
CA ASP A 355 9.89 8.03 26.51
C ASP A 355 8.38 7.89 26.74
N ALA A 356 7.56 8.72 26.07
CA ALA A 356 6.11 8.61 26.09
C ALA A 356 5.59 7.27 25.55
N ARG A 357 6.22 6.70 24.51
CA ARG A 357 5.83 5.38 23.97
C ARG A 357 6.25 4.24 24.90
N MET A 358 7.41 4.33 25.51
CA MET A 358 7.87 3.33 26.48
C MET A 358 6.99 3.32 27.73
N ALA A 359 6.52 4.49 28.18
CA ALA A 359 5.60 4.61 29.32
C ALA A 359 4.22 3.98 29.06
N LEU A 360 3.85 3.73 27.80
CA LEU A 360 2.63 3.02 27.43
C LEU A 360 2.77 1.49 27.50
N ILE A 361 3.97 0.95 27.79
CA ILE A 361 4.21 -0.49 27.92
C ILE A 361 4.28 -0.87 29.40
N ALA A 362 3.32 -1.65 29.86
CA ALA A 362 3.29 -2.24 31.19
C ALA A 362 3.80 -3.69 31.14
N PRO A 363 5.02 -3.99 31.61
CA PRO A 363 5.53 -5.36 31.66
C PRO A 363 4.87 -6.16 32.80
N THR A 364 4.59 -7.44 32.57
CA THR A 364 4.06 -8.34 33.59
C THR A 364 4.52 -9.80 33.39
N LEU A 365 4.49 -10.57 34.49
CA LEU A 365 4.61 -12.02 34.49
C LEU A 365 3.27 -12.72 34.85
N SER A 366 2.21 -11.95 35.13
CA SER A 366 0.92 -12.47 35.60
C SER A 366 -0.16 -12.32 34.54
N TYR A 367 -0.90 -13.39 34.29
CA TYR A 367 -2.08 -13.35 33.42
C TYR A 367 -3.19 -12.46 33.99
N ASP A 368 -3.29 -12.31 35.31
CA ASP A 368 -4.35 -11.53 35.96
C ASP A 368 -4.33 -10.04 35.56
N ASP A 369 -3.17 -9.54 35.14
CA ASP A 369 -3.01 -8.16 34.66
C ASP A 369 -3.62 -7.95 33.26
N LEU A 370 -4.01 -9.02 32.56
CA LEU A 370 -4.65 -8.97 31.24
C LEU A 370 -6.17 -8.90 31.32
N LYS A 371 -6.77 -9.03 32.51
CA LYS A 371 -8.23 -9.15 32.69
C LYS A 371 -9.03 -8.01 32.05
N ASP A 372 -8.47 -6.80 32.01
CA ASP A 372 -9.13 -5.59 31.52
C ASP A 372 -8.82 -5.26 30.05
N ALA A 373 -7.99 -6.06 29.37
CA ALA A 373 -7.63 -5.84 27.97
C ALA A 373 -8.82 -6.04 27.02
N ASP A 374 -8.95 -5.20 26.01
CA ASP A 374 -10.00 -5.30 24.97
C ASP A 374 -9.57 -6.22 23.82
N LEU A 375 -8.26 -6.29 23.56
CA LEU A 375 -7.62 -7.12 22.54
C LEU A 375 -6.37 -7.77 23.13
N ILE A 376 -6.26 -9.09 23.04
CA ILE A 376 -5.10 -9.86 23.51
C ILE A 376 -4.51 -10.59 22.31
N ILE A 377 -3.22 -10.38 22.03
CA ILE A 377 -2.51 -10.99 20.90
C ILE A 377 -1.44 -11.97 21.43
N GLU A 378 -1.62 -13.24 21.13
CA GLU A 378 -0.69 -14.31 21.42
C GLU A 378 0.41 -14.39 20.36
N ALA A 379 1.68 -14.33 20.79
CA ALA A 379 2.87 -14.45 19.94
C ALA A 379 3.96 -15.34 20.60
N VAL A 380 3.53 -16.47 21.17
CA VAL A 380 4.40 -17.50 21.76
C VAL A 380 4.83 -18.52 20.70
N PHE A 381 5.54 -19.58 21.13
CA PHE A 381 6.06 -20.61 20.24
C PHE A 381 4.97 -21.26 19.37
N GLU A 382 5.37 -21.65 18.15
CA GLU A 382 4.50 -22.22 17.13
C GLU A 382 4.24 -23.71 17.37
N GLU A 383 3.60 -24.04 18.49
CA GLU A 383 3.24 -25.40 18.90
C GLU A 383 1.81 -25.40 19.46
N LEU A 384 1.00 -26.39 19.07
CA LEU A 384 -0.43 -26.40 19.35
C LEU A 384 -0.72 -26.60 20.85
N GLY A 385 0.02 -27.47 21.54
CA GLY A 385 -0.10 -27.68 22.98
C GLY A 385 0.25 -26.45 23.81
N VAL A 386 1.28 -25.70 23.40
CA VAL A 386 1.60 -24.39 24.01
C VAL A 386 0.44 -23.40 23.80
N LYS A 387 -0.11 -23.30 22.59
CA LYS A 387 -1.25 -22.41 22.32
C LYS A 387 -2.52 -22.83 23.06
N GLU A 388 -2.76 -24.13 23.23
CA GLU A 388 -3.86 -24.64 24.04
C GLU A 388 -3.80 -24.11 25.48
N GLN A 389 -2.64 -24.22 26.13
CA GLN A 389 -2.47 -23.75 27.50
C GLN A 389 -2.72 -22.24 27.60
N VAL A 390 -2.20 -21.46 26.65
CA VAL A 390 -2.39 -20.00 26.61
C VAL A 390 -3.87 -19.64 26.40
N PHE A 391 -4.53 -20.20 25.38
CA PHE A 391 -5.91 -19.83 25.05
C PHE A 391 -6.92 -20.29 26.10
N ARG A 392 -6.70 -21.44 26.76
CA ARG A 392 -7.48 -21.83 27.94
C ARG A 392 -7.33 -20.82 29.07
N LYS A 393 -6.10 -20.36 29.34
CA LYS A 393 -5.87 -19.38 30.39
C LYS A 393 -6.50 -18.02 30.07
N LEU A 394 -6.46 -17.61 28.80
CA LEU A 394 -7.13 -16.40 28.34
C LEU A 394 -8.65 -16.49 28.43
N ASP A 395 -9.23 -17.65 28.14
CA ASP A 395 -10.67 -17.87 28.28
C ASP A 395 -11.14 -17.76 29.74
N GLU A 396 -10.28 -18.06 30.71
CA GLU A 396 -10.56 -17.85 32.13
C GLU A 396 -10.44 -16.39 32.56
N VAL A 397 -9.38 -15.70 32.14
CA VAL A 397 -8.98 -14.40 32.73
C VAL A 397 -9.51 -13.20 31.95
N ALA A 398 -9.62 -13.29 30.63
CA ALA A 398 -10.04 -12.17 29.80
C ALA A 398 -11.51 -11.84 30.04
N LYS A 399 -11.83 -10.55 30.24
CA LYS A 399 -13.21 -10.09 30.39
C LYS A 399 -14.10 -10.54 29.21
N PRO A 400 -15.42 -10.71 29.44
CA PRO A 400 -16.36 -10.95 28.36
C PRO A 400 -16.26 -9.87 27.26
N GLY A 401 -16.29 -10.29 25.99
CA GLY A 401 -16.18 -9.40 24.83
C GLY A 401 -14.75 -8.98 24.45
N ALA A 402 -13.72 -9.36 25.21
CA ALA A 402 -12.34 -9.21 24.76
C ALA A 402 -12.05 -10.07 23.52
N ILE A 403 -11.35 -9.51 22.54
CA ILE A 403 -10.92 -10.23 21.33
C ILE A 403 -9.63 -10.99 21.64
N LEU A 404 -9.59 -12.29 21.32
CA LEU A 404 -8.43 -13.16 21.50
C LEU A 404 -7.82 -13.47 20.12
N ALA A 405 -6.62 -12.98 19.87
CA ALA A 405 -5.97 -13.10 18.58
C ALA A 405 -4.70 -13.97 18.67
N SER A 406 -4.49 -14.88 17.70
CA SER A 406 -3.22 -15.59 17.55
C SER A 406 -2.41 -15.02 16.38
N ASN A 407 -1.10 -14.84 16.59
CA ASN A 407 -0.12 -14.50 15.56
C ASN A 407 0.42 -15.73 14.81
N THR A 408 -0.16 -16.92 15.00
CA THR A 408 0.27 -18.15 14.31
C THR A 408 0.36 -17.95 12.80
N SER A 409 1.29 -18.64 12.15
CA SER A 409 1.55 -18.58 10.71
C SER A 409 1.25 -19.90 9.98
N THR A 410 1.11 -21.01 10.72
CA THR A 410 0.91 -22.35 10.16
C THR A 410 -0.12 -23.20 10.90
N LEU A 411 -0.55 -22.82 12.11
CA LEU A 411 -1.52 -23.60 12.87
C LEU A 411 -2.95 -23.21 12.53
N ASP A 412 -3.82 -24.20 12.69
CA ASP A 412 -5.25 -24.09 12.45
C ASP A 412 -5.91 -23.24 13.55
N VAL A 413 -6.40 -22.06 13.16
CA VAL A 413 -7.06 -21.10 14.07
C VAL A 413 -8.37 -21.66 14.63
N ASP A 414 -9.07 -22.55 13.91
CA ASP A 414 -10.29 -23.17 14.42
C ASP A 414 -9.99 -24.14 15.56
N LYS A 415 -8.87 -24.87 15.49
CA LYS A 415 -8.40 -25.69 16.62
C LYS A 415 -8.04 -24.85 17.84
N ILE A 416 -7.40 -23.69 17.62
CA ILE A 416 -7.08 -22.75 18.70
C ILE A 416 -8.37 -22.20 19.33
N ALA A 417 -9.33 -21.80 18.51
CA ALA A 417 -10.62 -21.29 18.98
C ALA A 417 -11.39 -22.31 19.81
N ALA A 418 -11.32 -23.60 19.44
CA ALA A 418 -11.97 -24.70 20.14
C ALA A 418 -11.44 -24.96 21.57
N PHE A 419 -10.29 -24.40 21.95
CA PHE A 419 -9.80 -24.46 23.33
C PHE A 419 -10.56 -23.50 24.27
N THR A 420 -11.35 -22.59 23.71
CA THR A 420 -12.11 -21.57 24.43
C THR A 420 -13.62 -21.85 24.40
N LYS A 421 -14.35 -21.27 25.35
CA LYS A 421 -15.83 -21.26 25.36
C LYS A 421 -16.42 -20.08 24.56
N ARG A 422 -15.57 -19.30 23.89
CA ARG A 422 -15.93 -18.09 23.14
C ARG A 422 -15.28 -18.05 21.75
N PRO A 423 -15.40 -19.11 20.93
CA PRO A 423 -14.73 -19.17 19.64
C PRO A 423 -15.10 -18.01 18.69
N GLN A 424 -16.26 -17.39 18.90
CA GLN A 424 -16.68 -16.18 18.18
C GLN A 424 -15.82 -14.94 18.45
N ASP A 425 -15.12 -14.90 19.58
CA ASP A 425 -14.19 -13.83 19.97
C ASP A 425 -12.74 -14.12 19.54
N VAL A 426 -12.49 -15.28 18.91
CA VAL A 426 -11.17 -15.73 18.48
C VAL A 426 -10.93 -15.43 17.00
N VAL A 427 -9.73 -14.94 16.66
CA VAL A 427 -9.33 -14.57 15.30
C VAL A 427 -7.82 -14.76 15.10
N GLY A 428 -7.35 -14.95 13.87
CA GLY A 428 -5.92 -14.82 13.59
C GLY A 428 -5.55 -13.37 13.27
N MET A 429 -4.49 -12.86 13.88
CA MET A 429 -3.83 -11.61 13.50
C MET A 429 -2.37 -11.92 13.19
N HIS A 430 -2.13 -12.47 12.00
CA HIS A 430 -0.80 -12.88 11.56
C HIS A 430 -0.01 -11.64 11.06
N PHE A 431 0.95 -11.20 11.88
CA PHE A 431 1.89 -10.13 11.56
C PHE A 431 3.12 -10.66 10.84
N PHE A 432 3.73 -9.80 10.05
CA PHE A 432 4.91 -10.13 9.24
C PHE A 432 6.19 -9.56 9.84
N SER A 433 7.23 -10.37 10.00
CA SER A 433 8.49 -9.93 10.60
C SER A 433 9.30 -9.03 9.65
N PRO A 434 9.91 -7.91 10.12
CA PRO A 434 9.74 -7.31 11.46
C PRO A 434 8.36 -6.65 11.62
N ALA A 435 7.61 -7.04 12.66
CA ALA A 435 6.19 -6.69 12.83
C ALA A 435 5.92 -5.19 12.95
N ASN A 436 6.87 -4.37 13.38
CA ASN A 436 6.74 -2.92 13.47
C ASN A 436 7.05 -2.18 12.15
N VAL A 437 7.55 -2.89 11.14
CA VAL A 437 7.97 -2.33 9.84
C VAL A 437 7.07 -2.80 8.71
N MET A 438 6.84 -4.11 8.61
CA MET A 438 6.03 -4.70 7.52
C MET A 438 4.59 -4.22 7.60
N LYS A 439 4.00 -3.85 6.47
CA LYS A 439 2.64 -3.27 6.44
C LYS A 439 1.55 -4.33 6.49
N LEU A 440 1.82 -5.53 6.02
CA LEU A 440 0.82 -6.60 5.98
C LEU A 440 0.39 -7.03 7.39
N LEU A 441 -0.92 -7.16 7.56
CA LEU A 441 -1.55 -7.96 8.61
C LEU A 441 -2.53 -8.92 7.94
N GLU A 442 -2.29 -10.21 8.04
CA GLU A 442 -3.20 -11.22 7.52
C GLU A 442 -4.19 -11.58 8.64
N VAL A 443 -5.46 -11.26 8.43
CA VAL A 443 -6.56 -11.47 9.39
C VAL A 443 -7.22 -12.80 9.05
N VAL A 444 -6.95 -13.82 9.85
CA VAL A 444 -7.44 -15.18 9.60
C VAL A 444 -8.80 -15.33 10.26
N ARG A 445 -9.85 -15.42 9.43
CA ARG A 445 -11.23 -15.61 9.86
C ARG A 445 -11.47 -17.08 10.17
N GLY A 446 -11.60 -17.40 11.45
CA GLY A 446 -12.08 -18.71 11.89
C GLY A 446 -13.55 -18.93 11.54
N ALA A 447 -13.98 -20.18 11.55
CA ALA A 447 -15.34 -20.59 11.19
C ALA A 447 -16.42 -19.92 12.06
N GLN A 448 -16.10 -19.65 13.34
CA GLN A 448 -17.03 -19.05 14.30
C GLN A 448 -16.77 -17.56 14.55
N THR A 449 -15.69 -16.98 14.04
CA THR A 449 -15.32 -15.57 14.31
C THR A 449 -16.48 -14.63 13.95
N ALA A 450 -16.92 -13.83 14.92
CA ALA A 450 -18.04 -12.93 14.73
C ALA A 450 -17.71 -11.75 13.81
N LYS A 451 -18.74 -11.19 13.15
CA LYS A 451 -18.59 -10.10 12.18
C LYS A 451 -18.11 -8.80 12.83
N ASP A 452 -18.54 -8.51 14.05
CA ASP A 452 -18.09 -7.35 14.83
C ASP A 452 -16.60 -7.47 15.21
N VAL A 453 -16.10 -8.69 15.49
CA VAL A 453 -14.68 -8.96 15.72
C VAL A 453 -13.86 -8.66 14.46
N LEU A 454 -14.28 -9.17 13.30
CA LEU A 454 -13.62 -8.87 12.03
C LEU A 454 -13.61 -7.37 11.74
N ALA A 455 -14.77 -6.70 11.81
CA ALA A 455 -14.88 -5.26 11.60
C ALA A 455 -13.96 -4.48 12.55
N THR A 456 -13.92 -4.88 13.83
CA THR A 456 -13.06 -4.27 14.85
C THR A 456 -11.58 -4.45 14.51
N VAL A 457 -11.13 -5.66 14.16
CA VAL A 457 -9.74 -5.94 13.81
C VAL A 457 -9.31 -5.17 12.55
N MET A 458 -10.17 -5.08 11.53
CA MET A 458 -9.88 -4.27 10.34
C MET A 458 -9.73 -2.77 10.68
N ALA A 459 -10.57 -2.25 11.58
CA ALA A 459 -10.46 -0.88 12.07
C ALA A 459 -9.18 -0.66 12.91
N VAL A 460 -8.83 -1.61 13.77
CA VAL A 460 -7.58 -1.62 14.55
C VAL A 460 -6.39 -1.60 13.61
N ALA A 461 -6.35 -2.48 12.61
CA ALA A 461 -5.27 -2.56 11.62
C ALA A 461 -5.04 -1.21 10.94
N LYS A 462 -6.11 -0.53 10.52
CA LYS A 462 -6.03 0.83 9.97
C LYS A 462 -5.45 1.83 10.98
N LYS A 463 -5.89 1.79 12.24
CA LYS A 463 -5.39 2.66 13.32
C LYS A 463 -3.88 2.47 13.55
N ILE A 464 -3.39 1.24 13.50
CA ILE A 464 -1.96 0.90 13.61
C ILE A 464 -1.20 0.93 12.28
N ARG A 465 -1.82 1.49 11.22
CA ARG A 465 -1.23 1.67 9.87
C ARG A 465 -0.76 0.37 9.21
N LYS A 466 -1.51 -0.71 9.41
CA LYS A 466 -1.39 -1.97 8.66
C LYS A 466 -2.38 -2.00 7.49
N THR A 467 -1.96 -2.67 6.43
CA THR A 467 -2.85 -3.12 5.35
C THR A 467 -3.35 -4.50 5.76
N ALA A 468 -4.61 -4.56 6.22
CA ALA A 468 -5.22 -5.82 6.60
C ALA A 468 -5.85 -6.52 5.39
N VAL A 469 -5.59 -7.81 5.26
CA VAL A 469 -6.21 -8.69 4.25
C VAL A 469 -6.82 -9.88 4.98
N VAL A 470 -8.07 -10.22 4.68
CA VAL A 470 -8.76 -11.35 5.31
C VAL A 470 -8.45 -12.64 4.56
N SER A 471 -8.03 -13.67 5.31
CA SER A 471 -7.84 -15.03 4.84
C SER A 471 -8.83 -15.97 5.54
N GLY A 472 -9.25 -17.03 4.85
CA GLY A 472 -9.81 -18.22 5.48
C GLY A 472 -8.72 -19.05 6.19
N VAL A 473 -9.16 -20.10 6.89
CA VAL A 473 -8.26 -21.02 7.59
C VAL A 473 -7.73 -22.08 6.63
N CYS A 474 -6.42 -22.09 6.39
CA CYS A 474 -5.69 -23.19 5.77
C CYS A 474 -4.20 -23.13 6.18
N ASP A 475 -3.45 -24.21 5.96
CA ASP A 475 -2.00 -24.24 6.24
C ASP A 475 -1.28 -23.14 5.42
N GLY A 476 -0.71 -22.16 6.12
CA GLY A 476 0.00 -21.03 5.53
C GLY A 476 -0.89 -19.89 4.99
N PHE A 477 -2.21 -19.94 5.20
CA PHE A 477 -3.17 -18.90 4.80
C PHE A 477 -3.06 -18.52 3.32
N ILE A 478 -2.94 -17.23 2.98
CA ILE A 478 -2.66 -16.79 1.61
C ILE A 478 -1.15 -16.72 1.39
N GLY A 479 -0.47 -15.94 2.22
CA GLY A 479 0.92 -15.56 1.99
C GLY A 479 1.88 -16.74 1.98
N ASN A 480 1.94 -17.47 3.09
CA ASN A 480 2.94 -18.52 3.30
C ASN A 480 2.63 -19.77 2.46
N ARG A 481 1.35 -20.04 2.21
CA ARG A 481 0.91 -21.08 1.28
C ARG A 481 1.46 -20.85 -0.13
N MET A 482 1.38 -19.62 -0.62
CA MET A 482 1.91 -19.28 -1.94
C MET A 482 3.45 -19.25 -1.96
N ILE A 483 4.10 -18.65 -0.96
CA ILE A 483 5.58 -18.48 -0.96
C ILE A 483 6.29 -19.84 -0.89
N GLU A 484 5.63 -20.84 -0.32
CA GLU A 484 6.13 -22.21 -0.33
C GLU A 484 6.30 -22.75 -1.75
N GLN A 485 5.34 -22.54 -2.65
CA GLN A 485 5.44 -23.02 -4.03
C GLN A 485 6.55 -22.28 -4.79
N TYR A 486 6.73 -21.00 -4.50
CA TYR A 486 7.84 -20.19 -5.00
C TYR A 486 9.20 -20.74 -4.54
N ILE A 487 9.36 -21.03 -3.25
CA ILE A 487 10.60 -21.64 -2.71
C ILE A 487 10.80 -23.05 -3.27
N ARG A 488 9.74 -23.83 -3.41
CA ARG A 488 9.78 -25.19 -3.97
C ARG A 488 10.35 -25.18 -5.40
N GLN A 489 9.90 -24.25 -6.25
CA GLN A 489 10.48 -24.07 -7.58
C GLN A 489 11.91 -23.55 -7.54
N ALA A 490 12.24 -22.62 -6.64
CA ALA A 490 13.62 -22.15 -6.47
C ALA A 490 14.58 -23.30 -6.19
N LEU A 491 14.17 -24.22 -5.30
CA LEU A 491 14.96 -25.39 -4.93
C LEU A 491 15.09 -26.40 -6.06
N PHE A 492 14.01 -26.70 -6.80
CA PHE A 492 14.10 -27.60 -7.96
C PHE A 492 15.04 -27.06 -9.05
N MET A 493 15.04 -25.74 -9.26
CA MET A 493 16.00 -25.15 -10.20
C MET A 493 17.45 -25.32 -9.75
N LEU A 494 17.74 -25.42 -8.45
CA LEU A 494 19.10 -25.75 -7.99
C LEU A 494 19.50 -27.16 -8.41
N GLU A 495 18.58 -28.13 -8.32
CA GLU A 495 18.83 -29.51 -8.77
C GLU A 495 19.11 -29.57 -10.28
N GLU A 496 18.35 -28.79 -11.04
CA GLU A 496 18.36 -28.81 -12.50
C GLU A 496 19.51 -28.00 -13.13
N GLY A 497 20.18 -27.11 -12.40
CA GLY A 497 21.35 -26.42 -12.95
C GLY A 497 21.61 -24.99 -12.49
N ALA A 498 20.68 -24.36 -11.78
CA ALA A 498 20.88 -23.02 -11.22
C ALA A 498 21.73 -23.06 -9.93
N LEU A 499 22.15 -21.87 -9.50
CA LEU A 499 22.79 -21.62 -8.21
C LEU A 499 22.02 -20.53 -7.43
N PRO A 500 22.13 -20.46 -6.10
CA PRO A 500 21.37 -19.50 -5.30
C PRO A 500 21.51 -18.04 -5.77
N ALA A 501 22.75 -17.60 -6.00
CA ALA A 501 23.05 -16.26 -6.50
C ALA A 501 22.46 -15.95 -7.88
N GLN A 502 22.32 -16.96 -8.74
CA GLN A 502 21.71 -16.79 -10.06
C GLN A 502 20.20 -16.56 -9.94
N VAL A 503 19.52 -17.35 -9.11
CA VAL A 503 18.08 -17.25 -8.91
C VAL A 503 17.71 -15.93 -8.25
N ASP A 504 18.41 -15.56 -7.17
CA ASP A 504 18.18 -14.30 -6.47
C ASP A 504 18.40 -13.10 -7.40
N ARG A 505 19.49 -13.09 -8.19
CA ARG A 505 19.75 -12.02 -9.15
C ARG A 505 18.64 -11.88 -10.18
N ALA A 506 18.15 -12.98 -10.74
CA ALA A 506 17.13 -12.96 -11.80
C ALA A 506 15.80 -12.39 -11.27
N ILE A 507 15.35 -12.84 -10.09
CA ILE A 507 14.08 -12.40 -9.52
C ILE A 507 14.15 -10.99 -8.91
N GLU A 508 15.30 -10.57 -8.40
CA GLU A 508 15.55 -9.18 -7.98
C GLU A 508 15.60 -8.23 -9.18
N LYS A 509 16.21 -8.65 -10.29
CA LYS A 509 16.17 -7.91 -11.56
C LYS A 509 14.74 -7.78 -12.10
N PHE A 510 13.91 -8.80 -11.94
CA PHE A 510 12.48 -8.70 -12.24
C PHE A 510 11.77 -7.64 -11.38
N GLY A 511 12.17 -7.52 -10.12
CA GLY A 511 11.80 -6.42 -9.23
C GLY A 511 11.51 -6.79 -7.78
N PHE A 512 11.69 -8.05 -7.36
CA PHE A 512 11.53 -8.40 -5.95
C PHE A 512 12.54 -7.67 -5.08
N ALA A 513 12.13 -7.28 -3.87
CA ALA A 513 13.02 -6.63 -2.92
C ALA A 513 14.19 -7.53 -2.45
N MET A 514 13.97 -8.85 -2.46
CA MET A 514 14.94 -9.86 -2.04
C MET A 514 14.59 -11.20 -2.71
N GLY A 515 15.59 -11.92 -3.23
CA GLY A 515 15.41 -13.25 -3.78
C GLY A 515 15.10 -14.33 -2.72
N PRO A 516 14.65 -15.53 -3.14
CA PRO A 516 14.23 -16.60 -2.23
C PRO A 516 15.32 -16.99 -1.23
N PHE A 517 16.58 -17.04 -1.65
CA PHE A 517 17.66 -17.58 -0.83
C PHE A 517 18.14 -16.58 0.21
N ARG A 518 18.30 -15.31 -0.18
CA ARG A 518 18.54 -14.21 0.77
C ARG A 518 17.38 -14.03 1.75
N MET A 519 16.14 -14.18 1.29
CA MET A 519 14.95 -14.12 2.16
C MET A 519 14.98 -15.27 3.18
N SER A 520 15.28 -16.49 2.74
CA SER A 520 15.41 -17.67 3.61
C SER A 520 16.52 -17.50 4.65
N ASP A 521 17.66 -16.93 4.26
CA ASP A 521 18.76 -16.62 5.19
C ASP A 521 18.41 -15.52 6.21
N LEU A 522 17.56 -14.56 5.84
CA LEU A 522 17.08 -13.53 6.74
C LEU A 522 16.07 -14.09 7.76
N ALA A 523 15.15 -14.93 7.31
CA ALA A 523 14.15 -15.57 8.15
C ALA A 523 14.77 -16.60 9.11
N GLY A 524 15.70 -17.41 8.59
CA GLY A 524 16.29 -18.55 9.27
C GLY A 524 15.92 -19.86 8.57
N ASN A 525 16.91 -20.54 7.98
CA ASN A 525 16.66 -21.76 7.21
C ASN A 525 16.12 -22.92 8.06
N ASP A 526 16.42 -22.91 9.36
CA ASP A 526 15.95 -23.88 10.36
C ASP A 526 14.43 -23.83 10.57
N ILE A 527 13.79 -22.66 10.39
CA ILE A 527 12.34 -22.52 10.48
C ILE A 527 11.67 -23.32 9.35
N GLY A 528 12.12 -23.11 8.11
CA GLY A 528 11.65 -23.88 6.96
C GLY A 528 11.97 -25.37 7.09
N TRP A 529 13.12 -25.73 7.68
CA TRP A 529 13.50 -27.11 7.93
C TRP A 529 12.58 -27.81 8.94
N ALA A 530 12.19 -27.13 10.03
CA ALA A 530 11.23 -27.66 10.99
C ALA A 530 9.87 -27.94 10.34
N ILE A 531 9.38 -27.00 9.50
CA ILE A 531 8.13 -27.17 8.74
C ILE A 531 8.22 -28.37 7.78
N ARG A 532 9.31 -28.49 7.02
CA ARG A 532 9.51 -29.64 6.11
C ARG A 532 9.56 -30.97 6.85
N LYS A 533 10.28 -31.06 7.99
CA LYS A 533 10.31 -32.27 8.83
C LYS A 533 8.93 -32.69 9.30
N ARG A 534 8.09 -31.73 9.74
CA ARG A 534 6.68 -31.99 10.08
C ARG A 534 5.93 -32.56 8.88
N ARG A 535 6.08 -31.93 7.71
CA ARG A 535 5.37 -32.35 6.48
C ARG A 535 5.82 -33.67 5.90
N TYR A 536 7.07 -34.08 6.08
CA TYR A 536 7.50 -35.44 5.70
C TYR A 536 6.73 -36.53 6.44
N VAL A 537 6.19 -36.21 7.63
CA VAL A 537 5.32 -37.11 8.39
C VAL A 537 3.85 -36.91 8.00
N GLU A 538 3.38 -35.66 7.90
CA GLU A 538 1.96 -35.35 7.63
C GLU A 538 1.53 -35.62 6.17
N LYS A 539 2.44 -35.43 5.22
CA LYS A 539 2.21 -35.49 3.77
C LYS A 539 3.43 -36.13 3.08
N PRO A 540 3.66 -37.44 3.25
CA PRO A 540 4.86 -38.12 2.73
C PRO A 540 5.00 -38.06 1.21
N ASP A 541 3.88 -37.91 0.48
CA ASP A 541 3.88 -37.79 -0.98
C ASP A 541 4.32 -36.40 -1.48
N LEU A 542 4.38 -35.39 -0.59
CA LEU A 542 4.79 -34.05 -0.97
C LEU A 542 6.30 -33.97 -1.15
N HIS A 543 6.72 -33.86 -2.42
CA HIS A 543 8.14 -33.85 -2.78
C HIS A 543 8.78 -32.46 -2.60
N TYR A 544 9.88 -32.38 -1.85
CA TYR A 544 10.77 -31.22 -1.80
C TYR A 544 12.20 -31.64 -2.14
N SER A 545 12.97 -30.71 -2.72
CA SER A 545 14.43 -30.86 -2.80
C SER A 545 15.04 -31.00 -1.41
N LYS A 546 16.00 -31.92 -1.25
CA LYS A 546 16.72 -32.14 0.00
C LYS A 546 17.94 -31.23 0.18
N ILE A 547 18.27 -30.39 -0.81
CA ILE A 547 19.39 -29.43 -0.72
C ILE A 547 19.23 -28.50 0.49
N ALA A 548 18.02 -27.99 0.73
CA ALA A 548 17.74 -27.10 1.85
C ALA A 548 17.85 -27.80 3.22
N ASP A 549 17.61 -29.12 3.28
CA ASP A 549 17.78 -29.91 4.49
C ASP A 549 19.27 -30.11 4.77
N ARG A 550 20.07 -30.48 3.75
CA ARG A 550 21.53 -30.60 3.86
C ARG A 550 22.21 -29.32 4.32
N LEU A 551 21.74 -28.18 3.85
CA LEU A 551 22.20 -26.87 4.32
C LEU A 551 22.03 -26.72 5.83
N CYS A 552 20.87 -27.12 6.35
CA CYS A 552 20.55 -27.05 7.78
C CYS A 552 21.33 -28.08 8.60
N GLU A 553 21.56 -29.28 8.06
CA GLU A 553 22.38 -30.32 8.69
C GLU A 553 23.84 -29.87 8.90
N GLN A 554 24.33 -28.94 8.08
CA GLN A 554 25.64 -28.28 8.26
C GLN A 554 25.60 -27.08 9.23
N GLY A 555 24.47 -26.82 9.90
CA GLY A 555 24.31 -25.68 10.82
C GLY A 555 24.19 -24.32 10.15
N ARG A 556 23.95 -24.27 8.83
CA ARG A 556 23.91 -23.03 8.04
C ARG A 556 22.51 -22.39 8.05
N PHE A 557 22.14 -21.81 9.19
CA PHE A 557 20.80 -21.27 9.43
C PHE A 557 20.57 -19.82 8.94
N GLY A 558 21.52 -19.21 8.23
CA GLY A 558 21.37 -17.88 7.64
C GLY A 558 22.14 -16.79 8.39
N GLN A 559 21.63 -15.56 8.36
CA GLN A 559 22.31 -14.38 8.89
C GLN A 559 22.60 -14.49 10.40
N LYS A 560 21.71 -15.15 11.15
CA LYS A 560 21.86 -15.33 12.60
C LYS A 560 23.05 -16.19 13.02
N THR A 561 23.52 -17.06 12.12
CA THR A 561 24.71 -17.92 12.31
C THR A 561 25.90 -17.42 11.49
N GLY A 562 25.77 -16.32 10.75
CA GLY A 562 26.79 -15.83 9.82
C GLY A 562 26.93 -16.68 8.54
N ALA A 563 26.11 -17.72 8.38
CA ALA A 563 26.25 -18.73 7.32
C ALA A 563 24.90 -19.36 6.98
N GLY A 564 24.51 -19.30 5.71
CA GLY A 564 23.30 -19.87 5.13
C GLY A 564 23.53 -20.29 3.69
N TRP A 565 22.60 -19.97 2.78
CA TRP A 565 22.84 -20.04 1.33
C TRP A 565 24.03 -19.15 0.92
N TYR A 566 24.25 -18.08 1.67
CA TYR A 566 25.38 -17.17 1.54
C TYR A 566 26.23 -17.14 2.82
N ASP A 567 27.44 -16.61 2.71
CA ASP A 567 28.29 -16.27 3.85
C ASP A 567 28.09 -14.78 4.25
N TYR A 568 28.05 -14.51 5.55
CA TYR A 568 27.82 -13.19 6.13
C TYR A 568 28.93 -12.82 7.11
N VAL A 569 29.46 -11.61 6.96
CA VAL A 569 30.49 -11.06 7.86
C VAL A 569 29.80 -10.17 8.91
N PRO A 570 30.08 -10.32 10.21
CA PRO A 570 29.52 -9.45 11.24
C PRO A 570 29.73 -7.96 10.92
N GLY A 571 28.65 -7.18 10.95
CA GLY A 571 28.66 -5.75 10.62
C GLY A 571 28.51 -5.42 9.13
N ASP A 572 28.63 -6.40 8.24
CA ASP A 572 28.35 -6.29 6.81
C ASP A 572 27.00 -6.95 6.48
N ARG A 573 26.17 -6.28 5.68
CA ARG A 573 24.86 -6.81 5.25
C ARG A 573 24.93 -7.54 3.91
N LYS A 574 26.09 -7.57 3.26
CA LYS A 574 26.26 -8.18 1.96
C LYS A 574 26.22 -9.70 2.06
N ALA A 575 25.29 -10.31 1.33
CA ALA A 575 25.27 -11.76 1.09
C ALA A 575 26.38 -12.13 0.10
N ARG A 576 27.34 -12.97 0.52
CA ARG A 576 28.47 -13.39 -0.30
C ARG A 576 28.25 -14.82 -0.79
N PRO A 577 28.32 -15.12 -2.11
CA PRO A 577 28.20 -16.49 -2.59
C PRO A 577 29.19 -17.42 -1.89
N SER A 578 28.73 -18.63 -1.55
CA SER A 578 29.52 -19.60 -0.78
C SER A 578 29.93 -20.77 -1.68
N ALA A 579 31.23 -20.94 -1.90
CA ALA A 579 31.76 -22.03 -2.72
C ALA A 579 31.32 -23.41 -2.18
N LEU A 580 31.28 -23.56 -0.86
CA LEU A 580 30.77 -24.75 -0.18
C LEU A 580 29.32 -25.08 -0.58
N VAL A 581 28.45 -24.07 -0.65
CA VAL A 581 27.04 -24.25 -1.02
C VAL A 581 26.92 -24.59 -2.50
N ASP A 582 27.69 -23.91 -3.36
CA ASP A 582 27.70 -24.20 -4.80
C ASP A 582 28.17 -25.64 -5.08
N GLU A 583 29.24 -26.09 -4.42
CA GLU A 583 29.74 -27.47 -4.49
C GLU A 583 28.70 -28.48 -3.98
N MET A 584 28.01 -28.19 -2.86
CA MET A 584 26.95 -29.03 -2.31
C MET A 584 25.77 -29.17 -3.30
N VAL A 585 25.37 -28.08 -3.96
CA VAL A 585 24.29 -28.11 -4.97
C VAL A 585 24.68 -28.96 -6.18
N VAL A 586 25.91 -28.81 -6.68
CA VAL A 586 26.42 -29.60 -7.82
C VAL A 586 26.54 -31.08 -7.46
N ALA A 587 27.10 -31.40 -6.29
CA ALA A 587 27.22 -32.77 -5.79
C ALA A 587 25.84 -33.42 -5.64
N TYR A 588 24.85 -32.69 -5.11
CA TYR A 588 23.49 -33.20 -4.98
C TYR A 588 22.87 -33.59 -6.32
N SER A 589 23.02 -32.76 -7.37
CA SER A 589 22.54 -33.13 -8.72
C SER A 589 23.20 -34.42 -9.22
N GLN A 590 24.52 -34.56 -9.03
CA GLN A 590 25.27 -35.75 -9.44
C GLN A 590 24.82 -37.01 -8.70
N GLU A 591 24.66 -36.95 -7.38
CA GLU A 591 24.17 -38.05 -6.55
C GLU A 591 22.77 -38.52 -6.94
N ARG A 592 21.92 -37.59 -7.40
CA ARG A 592 20.55 -37.88 -7.85
C ARG A 592 20.46 -38.31 -9.31
N GLY A 593 21.57 -38.33 -10.04
CA GLY A 593 21.60 -38.64 -11.47
C GLY A 593 20.88 -37.59 -12.32
N ILE A 594 20.80 -36.34 -11.86
CA ILE A 594 20.16 -35.23 -12.57
C ILE A 594 21.20 -34.53 -13.44
N GLU A 595 20.99 -34.56 -14.76
CA GLU A 595 21.82 -33.81 -15.70
C GLU A 595 21.55 -32.31 -15.54
N ARG A 596 22.57 -31.56 -15.11
CA ARG A 596 22.48 -30.11 -14.95
C ARG A 596 22.45 -29.43 -16.31
N ARG A 597 21.53 -28.48 -16.49
CA ARG A 597 21.36 -27.67 -17.70
C ARG A 597 21.46 -26.17 -17.41
N ARG A 598 21.66 -25.37 -18.46
CA ARG A 598 21.58 -23.91 -18.34
C ARG A 598 20.11 -23.51 -18.17
N ILE A 599 19.82 -22.77 -17.09
CA ILE A 599 18.51 -22.15 -16.84
C ILE A 599 18.66 -20.64 -17.05
N GLY A 600 17.84 -20.05 -17.94
CA GLY A 600 17.86 -18.61 -18.22
C GLY A 600 17.12 -17.78 -17.17
N ASP A 601 17.44 -16.48 -17.09
CA ASP A 601 16.76 -15.54 -16.17
C ASP A 601 15.23 -15.55 -16.38
N ASP A 602 14.76 -15.62 -17.63
CA ASP A 602 13.31 -15.64 -17.95
C ASP A 602 12.63 -16.91 -17.42
N GLU A 603 13.26 -18.09 -17.55
CA GLU A 603 12.71 -19.33 -17.01
C GLU A 603 12.66 -19.29 -15.47
N ILE A 604 13.68 -18.71 -14.82
CA ILE A 604 13.69 -18.52 -13.36
C ILE A 604 12.48 -17.66 -12.94
N VAL A 605 12.29 -16.52 -13.61
CA VAL A 605 11.18 -15.61 -13.29
C VAL A 605 9.84 -16.27 -13.56
N GLU A 606 9.65 -16.93 -14.71
CA GLU A 606 8.42 -17.64 -15.04
C GLU A 606 8.09 -18.72 -14.02
N ARG A 607 9.04 -19.60 -13.67
CA ARG A 607 8.81 -20.68 -12.69
C ARG A 607 8.48 -20.15 -11.31
N LEU A 608 9.19 -19.13 -10.85
CA LEU A 608 8.95 -18.53 -9.54
C LEU A 608 7.58 -17.83 -9.48
N VAL A 609 7.30 -16.94 -10.43
CA VAL A 609 6.09 -16.12 -10.41
C VAL A 609 4.86 -16.95 -10.77
N PHE A 610 4.93 -17.87 -11.73
CA PHE A 610 3.76 -18.69 -12.08
C PHE A 610 3.44 -19.75 -11.03
N ALA A 611 4.40 -20.17 -10.20
CA ALA A 611 4.09 -20.97 -9.01
C ALA A 611 3.23 -20.19 -8.01
N LEU A 612 3.54 -18.90 -7.80
CA LEU A 612 2.70 -18.00 -7.00
C LEU A 612 1.30 -17.86 -7.59
N VAL A 613 1.22 -17.56 -8.90
CA VAL A 613 -0.06 -17.36 -9.60
C VAL A 613 -0.93 -18.61 -9.54
N ASN A 614 -0.35 -19.78 -9.79
CA ASN A 614 -1.08 -21.04 -9.80
C ASN A 614 -1.63 -21.37 -8.40
N GLU A 615 -0.86 -21.12 -7.34
CA GLU A 615 -1.35 -21.33 -5.98
C GLU A 615 -2.37 -20.26 -5.56
N GLY A 616 -2.18 -19.00 -5.99
CA GLY A 616 -3.14 -17.92 -5.81
C GLY A 616 -4.49 -18.21 -6.47
N ALA A 617 -4.50 -18.85 -7.63
CA ALA A 617 -5.72 -19.29 -8.30
C ALA A 617 -6.48 -20.33 -7.45
N LYS A 618 -5.79 -21.34 -6.91
CA LYS A 618 -6.41 -22.33 -6.00
C LYS A 618 -6.97 -21.69 -4.73
N ILE A 619 -6.26 -20.72 -4.16
CA ILE A 619 -6.72 -19.93 -3.00
C ILE A 619 -8.04 -19.21 -3.29
N LEU A 620 -8.23 -18.70 -4.51
CA LEU A 620 -9.49 -18.07 -4.92
C LEU A 620 -10.61 -19.10 -5.12
N GLU A 621 -10.32 -20.24 -5.77
CA GLU A 621 -11.27 -21.33 -5.97
C GLU A 621 -11.81 -21.87 -4.63
N GLU A 622 -10.90 -22.03 -3.66
CA GLU A 622 -11.21 -22.48 -2.29
C GLU A 622 -11.82 -21.39 -1.42
N LYS A 623 -11.93 -20.15 -1.92
CA LYS A 623 -12.44 -18.97 -1.20
C LYS A 623 -11.66 -18.65 0.08
N ILE A 624 -10.38 -19.01 0.13
CA ILE A 624 -9.46 -18.61 1.19
C ILE A 624 -9.18 -17.10 1.08
N ALA A 625 -9.00 -16.60 -0.14
CA ALA A 625 -9.05 -15.16 -0.42
C ALA A 625 -10.37 -14.80 -1.11
N SER A 626 -10.93 -13.63 -0.79
CA SER A 626 -12.23 -13.20 -1.36
C SER A 626 -12.14 -12.70 -2.80
N LYS A 627 -10.96 -12.23 -3.22
CA LYS A 627 -10.71 -11.59 -4.52
C LYS A 627 -9.21 -11.55 -4.85
N ALA A 628 -8.87 -11.51 -6.13
CA ALA A 628 -7.48 -11.53 -6.61
C ALA A 628 -6.65 -10.35 -6.10
N SER A 629 -7.26 -9.17 -5.97
CA SER A 629 -6.57 -7.99 -5.44
C SER A 629 -6.15 -8.13 -3.97
N ASP A 630 -6.83 -8.97 -3.18
CA ASP A 630 -6.41 -9.27 -1.80
C ASP A 630 -5.07 -10.03 -1.80
N ILE A 631 -4.91 -11.00 -2.71
CA ILE A 631 -3.66 -11.75 -2.91
C ILE A 631 -2.55 -10.81 -3.36
N ASP A 632 -2.84 -9.90 -4.30
CA ASP A 632 -1.88 -8.91 -4.76
C ASP A 632 -1.43 -7.99 -3.61
N MET A 633 -2.34 -7.55 -2.74
CA MET A 633 -1.99 -6.76 -1.56
C MET A 633 -1.12 -7.52 -0.56
N VAL A 634 -1.37 -8.82 -0.33
CA VAL A 634 -0.48 -9.67 0.49
C VAL A 634 0.94 -9.66 -0.07
N TYR A 635 1.10 -9.84 -1.38
CA TYR A 635 2.41 -9.91 -2.02
C TYR A 635 3.13 -8.55 -2.08
N LEU A 636 2.40 -7.47 -2.32
CA LEU A 636 2.94 -6.12 -2.30
C LEU A 636 3.41 -5.67 -0.90
N THR A 637 2.70 -6.07 0.15
CA THR A 637 2.92 -5.53 1.51
C THR A 637 3.63 -6.48 2.46
N GLY A 638 3.71 -7.77 2.14
CA GLY A 638 4.36 -8.82 2.94
C GLY A 638 5.59 -9.47 2.30
N TYR A 639 5.62 -9.61 0.96
CA TYR A 639 6.62 -10.43 0.26
C TYR A 639 7.52 -9.65 -0.70
N GLY A 640 7.38 -8.32 -0.75
CA GLY A 640 8.27 -7.47 -1.55
C GLY A 640 8.13 -7.65 -3.06
N PHE A 641 6.93 -8.02 -3.54
CA PHE A 641 6.62 -8.05 -4.97
C PHE A 641 6.71 -6.63 -5.56
N PRO A 642 7.25 -6.44 -6.79
CA PRO A 642 7.43 -5.11 -7.37
C PRO A 642 6.13 -4.35 -7.57
N LEU A 643 6.03 -3.18 -6.92
CA LEU A 643 4.83 -2.33 -6.98
C LEU A 643 4.48 -1.88 -8.41
N TRP A 644 5.45 -1.62 -9.28
CA TRP A 644 5.21 -1.25 -10.68
C TRP A 644 4.67 -2.41 -11.54
N ARG A 645 4.51 -3.62 -10.96
CA ARG A 645 3.86 -4.77 -11.58
C ARG A 645 2.55 -5.17 -10.88
N GLY A 646 2.18 -4.49 -9.79
CA GLY A 646 0.86 -4.54 -9.14
C GLY A 646 0.54 -5.75 -8.29
N GLY A 647 1.20 -6.89 -8.52
CA GLY A 647 1.01 -8.13 -7.76
C GLY A 647 1.05 -9.35 -8.69
N PRO A 648 1.19 -10.58 -8.16
CA PRO A 648 1.25 -11.79 -8.98
C PRO A 648 0.01 -11.99 -9.86
N MET A 649 -1.19 -11.73 -9.35
CA MET A 649 -2.44 -11.95 -10.08
C MET A 649 -2.62 -10.91 -11.19
N LEU A 650 -2.39 -9.62 -10.91
CA LEU A 650 -2.37 -8.61 -11.97
C LEU A 650 -1.25 -8.85 -12.99
N TYR A 651 -0.07 -9.28 -12.56
CA TYR A 651 1.01 -9.61 -13.48
C TYR A 651 0.61 -10.74 -14.44
N ALA A 652 -0.08 -11.78 -13.95
CA ALA A 652 -0.64 -12.83 -14.78
C ALA A 652 -1.64 -12.28 -15.82
N ASP A 653 -2.48 -11.33 -15.44
CA ASP A 653 -3.41 -10.65 -16.36
C ASP A 653 -2.68 -9.83 -17.42
N MET A 654 -1.55 -9.18 -17.07
CA MET A 654 -0.74 -8.42 -18.02
C MET A 654 0.05 -9.31 -18.98
N VAL A 655 0.49 -10.49 -18.53
CA VAL A 655 1.10 -11.52 -19.39
C VAL A 655 0.05 -12.19 -20.28
N GLY A 656 -1.20 -12.26 -19.81
CA GLY A 656 -2.31 -12.97 -20.43
C GLY A 656 -2.39 -14.42 -19.96
N LEU A 657 -3.53 -14.82 -19.41
CA LEU A 657 -3.70 -16.13 -18.77
C LEU A 657 -3.50 -17.32 -19.73
N TYR A 658 -3.75 -17.13 -21.02
CA TYR A 658 -3.41 -18.13 -22.04
C TYR A 658 -1.90 -18.46 -22.06
N ASN A 659 -1.05 -17.44 -21.95
CA ASN A 659 0.41 -17.62 -21.93
C ASN A 659 0.86 -18.27 -20.62
N VAL A 660 0.25 -17.89 -19.50
CA VAL A 660 0.49 -18.50 -18.19
C VAL A 660 0.11 -19.99 -18.20
N GLU A 661 -1.08 -20.33 -18.71
CA GLU A 661 -1.54 -21.71 -18.85
C GLU A 661 -0.55 -22.54 -19.68
N ARG A 662 -0.14 -22.03 -20.85
CA ARG A 662 0.82 -22.73 -21.71
C ARG A 662 2.16 -22.97 -21.02
N ALA A 663 2.67 -21.98 -20.28
CA ALA A 663 3.90 -22.13 -19.53
C ALA A 663 3.77 -23.19 -18.42
N ILE A 664 2.68 -23.16 -17.65
CA ILE A 664 2.42 -24.18 -16.60
C ILE A 664 2.36 -25.58 -17.22
N ARG A 665 1.63 -25.77 -18.32
CA ARG A 665 1.56 -27.07 -19.01
C ARG A 665 2.93 -27.55 -19.51
N ARG A 666 3.78 -26.64 -20.00
CA ARG A 666 5.16 -26.94 -20.39
C ARG A 666 5.98 -27.43 -19.20
N TYR A 667 5.88 -26.78 -18.04
CA TYR A 667 6.61 -27.21 -16.84
C TYR A 667 6.03 -28.48 -16.21
N ALA A 668 4.72 -28.72 -16.32
CA ALA A 668 4.09 -29.97 -15.90
C ALA A 668 4.59 -31.19 -16.69
N ALA A 669 5.07 -31.00 -17.91
CA ALA A 669 5.68 -32.05 -18.73
C ALA A 669 7.18 -32.28 -18.44
N ALA A 670 7.79 -31.47 -17.57
CA ALA A 670 9.21 -31.57 -17.20
C ALA A 670 9.39 -32.44 -15.92
N PRO A 671 10.64 -32.80 -15.56
CA PRO A 671 10.93 -33.38 -14.24
C PRO A 671 10.39 -32.48 -13.11
N ASN A 672 9.93 -33.09 -12.02
CA ASN A 672 9.21 -32.40 -10.92
C ASN A 672 7.92 -31.68 -11.39
N GLY A 673 7.32 -32.15 -12.50
CA GLY A 673 6.09 -31.61 -13.08
C GLY A 673 4.84 -31.79 -12.20
N ASP A 674 4.91 -32.66 -11.18
CA ASP A 674 3.88 -32.80 -10.14
C ASP A 674 3.62 -31.48 -9.39
N ALA A 675 4.64 -30.62 -9.29
CA ALA A 675 4.54 -29.29 -8.70
C ALA A 675 3.78 -28.27 -9.59
N TRP A 676 3.40 -28.66 -10.80
CA TRP A 676 2.75 -27.81 -11.81
C TRP A 676 1.34 -28.27 -12.16
N GLN A 677 0.63 -28.89 -11.22
CA GLN A 677 -0.80 -29.14 -11.38
C GLN A 677 -1.55 -27.81 -11.55
N LEU A 678 -2.05 -27.60 -12.76
CA LEU A 678 -2.76 -26.38 -13.17
C LEU A 678 -4.05 -26.18 -12.39
N ALA A 679 -4.24 -24.99 -11.82
CA ALA A 679 -5.51 -24.57 -11.24
C ALA A 679 -6.59 -24.48 -12.34
N PRO A 680 -7.74 -25.16 -12.21
CA PRO A 680 -8.81 -25.15 -13.22
C PRO A 680 -9.23 -23.73 -13.65
N SER A 681 -9.32 -22.78 -12.72
CA SER A 681 -9.76 -21.42 -13.01
C SER A 681 -8.86 -20.69 -13.99
N ILE A 682 -7.55 -21.01 -14.04
CA ILE A 682 -6.64 -20.41 -15.03
C ILE A 682 -7.09 -20.80 -16.43
N ALA A 683 -7.35 -22.09 -16.67
CA ALA A 683 -7.80 -22.57 -17.98
C ALA A 683 -9.18 -22.02 -18.35
N GLU A 684 -10.09 -21.94 -17.39
CA GLU A 684 -11.44 -21.39 -17.60
C GLU A 684 -11.40 -19.91 -17.99
N LEU A 685 -10.64 -19.09 -17.26
CA LEU A 685 -10.50 -17.65 -17.54
C LEU A 685 -9.75 -17.42 -18.85
N ALA A 686 -8.67 -18.17 -19.11
CA ALA A 686 -7.92 -18.11 -20.36
C ALA A 686 -8.81 -18.41 -21.58
N LYS A 687 -9.61 -19.49 -21.51
CA LYS A 687 -10.58 -19.86 -22.57
C LYS A 687 -11.63 -18.79 -22.79
N ALA A 688 -12.05 -18.08 -21.73
CA ALA A 688 -13.02 -17.01 -21.79
C ALA A 688 -12.42 -15.65 -22.22
N GLY A 689 -11.11 -15.55 -22.44
CA GLY A 689 -10.44 -14.29 -22.75
C GLY A 689 -10.47 -13.26 -21.60
N ARG A 690 -10.56 -13.73 -20.35
CA ARG A 690 -10.65 -12.89 -19.14
C ARG A 690 -9.39 -13.01 -18.28
N GLY A 691 -9.19 -12.04 -17.40
CA GLY A 691 -8.19 -12.08 -16.32
C GLY A 691 -8.81 -12.38 -14.96
N PHE A 692 -7.97 -12.50 -13.93
CA PHE A 692 -8.40 -12.62 -12.53
C PHE A 692 -9.08 -11.35 -12.02
N ASN A 693 -8.67 -10.17 -12.50
CA ASN A 693 -9.13 -8.87 -12.00
C ASN A 693 -10.25 -8.23 -12.83
N GLY A 694 -10.95 -9.02 -13.65
CA GLY A 694 -12.02 -8.56 -14.55
C GLY A 694 -11.62 -8.54 -16.00
#